data_AF-A0A2I1C6N3-F1
#
_entry.id   AF-A0A2I1C6N3-F1
#
_cell.length_a   1.000
_cell.length_b   1.000
_cell.length_c   1.000
_cell.angle_alpha   90.00
_cell.angle_beta   90.00
_cell.angle_gamma   90.00
#
_symmetry.space_group_name_H-M   'P 1'
#
loop_
_entity.id
_entity.type
_entity.pdbx_description
1 polymer ?
#
loop_
_entity_poly.entity_id
_entity_poly.type
_entity_poly.pdbx_seq_one_letter_code
_entity_poly.pdbx_strand_id
1 'polypeptide(L)'
;MKVLAAIALGATAFTGAVAAVITQEAFLNNPRIHHDQEKYLIELAPYRTRWVTEEEKWALKLDGVNFIDITEEHNTGFYPTLHSGSYVKYPAKMQYAEEVVALNKNLLKENMKANLERFTSFHTRYYKSQTGIQSATWLYDQVQRVVSESGAAKYGATVERFSHPWGQFSIIARIPGRTNKTVVLGAHQDSINLFLPSILAAPGADDDGSGTVTILEALRGLLQSDAIAKGNASNTVEFHWYSAEEGGMLGSQAIFSSYKRDRREIKAMLQQDMTGYIQGALNAGVEEAIGIMVDYVDQGLTQFLKNVVTAYCSVGYLETKCGYACSDHTSASKYGYPAAMATEAEMENTNKKIHTTDDQIKYLSFDHMLEHAKLTLGFAFELAFAPPYSKELRLACLTVQRAALLTKRLLEAVDKGSLDKSDSTPVTIADFAAQALIIGAIHKAFPEDEFVGEEDSKALRADPELLERTWELASTTHLDDKDSAALLYAPKSKEEMLDLIDLGARGKCSLESRAWVLDPVDGTATFIQGQQYAVCLALVENGCQKVGVLGCPNLNLATGRLREDVVDRDGYGSQVFAVAGQGAWIRKMGRGGLLAAESIAQRPQITDPKDLDFVDCGSATSSNTSLHARVAAKLGAPWPYSTDLWAAQLRYIAIAVGGCNALIKIPRKASYRSKIWDHAGGMLIAEEVGVKVTDLAGNPVDCSLGRTLAGCYGMIVAPPSIHRRIVEAVKEVMQEQS
;
A
#
# COMPACT_ATOMS: atom_id res chain seq x y z
N MET A 1 -30.79 70.72 -28.62
CA MET A 1 -29.71 70.76 -29.64
C MET A 1 -29.17 69.34 -29.75
N LYS A 2 -29.67 68.50 -30.68
CA LYS A 2 -29.13 68.27 -32.04
C LYS A 2 -27.59 68.15 -31.98
N VAL A 3 -26.99 66.98 -32.17
CA VAL A 3 -26.80 66.31 -33.48
C VAL A 3 -26.96 64.78 -33.42
N LEU A 4 -27.66 64.25 -34.43
CA LEU A 4 -27.77 62.84 -34.81
C LEU A 4 -26.54 62.39 -35.63
N ALA A 5 -26.16 61.11 -35.52
CA ALA A 5 -25.82 60.30 -36.70
C ALA A 5 -25.91 58.80 -36.34
N ALA A 6 -26.86 58.12 -36.98
CA ALA A 6 -26.99 56.67 -37.03
C ALA A 6 -26.35 56.15 -38.33
N ILE A 7 -25.66 55.01 -38.30
CA ILE A 7 -25.48 54.11 -39.45
C ILE A 7 -25.64 52.67 -38.95
N ALA A 8 -26.38 51.89 -39.73
CA ALA A 8 -26.91 50.58 -39.43
C ALA A 8 -26.15 49.44 -40.14
N LEU A 9 -26.32 48.23 -39.56
CA LEU A 9 -26.41 46.90 -40.18
C LEU A 9 -25.24 46.32 -41.01
N GLY A 10 -24.80 45.13 -40.57
CA GLY A 10 -24.06 44.16 -41.39
C GLY A 10 -23.76 42.89 -40.59
N ALA A 11 -24.56 41.84 -40.78
CA ALA A 11 -24.36 40.51 -40.21
C ALA A 11 -23.37 39.69 -41.06
N THR A 12 -22.51 38.89 -40.42
CA THR A 12 -22.13 37.54 -40.87
C THR A 12 -21.36 36.82 -39.77
N ALA A 13 -21.84 35.63 -39.42
CA ALA A 13 -21.17 34.67 -38.56
C ALA A 13 -20.00 34.01 -39.29
N PHE A 14 -18.90 33.74 -38.58
CA PHE A 14 -18.02 32.61 -38.86
C PHE A 14 -17.42 32.07 -37.56
N THR A 15 -17.59 30.77 -37.40
CA THR A 15 -17.06 29.89 -36.36
C THR A 15 -15.53 29.77 -36.45
N GLY A 16 -14.85 29.87 -35.31
CA GLY A 16 -13.43 29.55 -35.18
C GLY A 16 -13.08 29.35 -33.72
N ALA A 17 -13.07 28.09 -33.28
CA ALA A 17 -12.57 27.70 -31.98
C ALA A 17 -11.06 28.01 -31.92
N VAL A 18 -10.68 28.92 -31.02
CA VAL A 18 -9.31 29.07 -30.54
C VAL A 18 -9.41 29.20 -29.03
N ALA A 19 -8.84 28.23 -28.32
CA ALA A 19 -8.72 28.27 -26.87
C ALA A 19 -8.00 29.56 -26.47
N ALA A 20 -8.75 30.50 -25.88
CA ALA A 20 -8.18 31.72 -25.35
C ALA A 20 -7.42 31.39 -24.07
N VAL A 21 -6.09 31.47 -24.14
CA VAL A 21 -5.23 31.59 -22.97
C VAL A 21 -5.67 32.86 -22.24
N ILE A 22 -6.34 32.69 -21.10
CA ILE A 22 -6.68 33.82 -20.22
C ILE A 22 -5.35 34.31 -19.64
N THR A 23 -4.89 35.46 -20.10
CA THR A 23 -3.71 36.13 -19.55
C THR A 23 -4.05 36.68 -18.16
N GLN A 24 -3.12 36.48 -17.23
CA GLN A 24 -3.17 36.78 -15.79
C GLN A 24 -3.51 38.25 -15.43
N GLU A 25 -3.57 39.16 -16.40
CA GLU A 25 -3.83 40.60 -16.19
C GLU A 25 -5.33 40.99 -16.11
N ALA A 26 -6.27 40.10 -16.47
CA ALA A 26 -7.69 40.46 -16.56
C ALA A 26 -8.41 40.59 -15.20
N PHE A 27 -7.84 40.09 -14.10
CA PHE A 27 -8.48 40.10 -12.78
C PHE A 27 -8.36 41.43 -12.01
N LEU A 28 -7.53 42.36 -12.47
CA LEU A 28 -7.20 43.57 -11.69
C LEU A 28 -8.03 44.82 -12.01
N ASN A 29 -8.93 44.80 -13.00
CA ASN A 29 -9.59 46.03 -13.49
C ASN A 29 -11.12 45.89 -13.74
N ASN A 30 -11.92 45.55 -12.74
CA ASN A 30 -13.37 45.72 -12.85
C ASN A 30 -14.02 46.35 -11.59
N PRO A 31 -14.36 47.65 -11.60
CA PRO A 31 -15.00 48.30 -10.47
C PRO A 31 -16.53 48.32 -10.64
N ARG A 32 -17.19 47.17 -10.43
CA ARG A 32 -18.63 47.10 -10.12
C ARG A 32 -18.94 45.81 -9.34
N ILE A 33 -18.82 45.85 -8.01
CA ILE A 33 -19.27 44.78 -7.12
C ILE A 33 -20.55 45.25 -6.40
N HIS A 34 -21.67 44.61 -6.75
CA HIS A 34 -22.80 44.49 -5.83
C HIS A 34 -22.41 43.44 -4.78
N HIS A 35 -22.26 43.84 -3.52
CA HIS A 35 -22.10 42.91 -2.39
C HIS A 35 -23.44 42.22 -2.10
N ASP A 36 -23.68 41.05 -2.71
CA ASP A 36 -24.26 39.96 -1.92
C ASP A 36 -23.08 39.38 -1.13
N GLN A 37 -23.13 39.39 0.20
CA GLN A 37 -22.04 38.92 1.05
C GLN A 37 -21.84 37.41 0.80
N GLU A 38 -20.78 37.06 0.07
CA GLU A 38 -20.34 35.68 -0.12
C GLU A 38 -20.16 35.02 1.25
N LYS A 39 -20.82 33.88 1.46
CA LYS A 39 -20.76 33.11 2.70
C LYS A 39 -20.00 31.82 2.48
N TYR A 40 -19.28 31.41 3.51
CA TYR A 40 -18.45 30.21 3.56
C TYR A 40 -19.02 29.26 4.60
N LEU A 41 -19.05 27.96 4.30
CA LEU A 41 -19.43 26.95 5.27
C LEU A 41 -18.16 26.48 5.98
N ILE A 42 -18.06 26.74 7.29
CA ILE A 42 -16.96 26.26 8.11
C ILE A 42 -17.41 25.13 9.03
N GLU A 43 -16.48 24.26 9.43
CA GLU A 43 -16.66 23.22 10.43
C GLU A 43 -15.74 23.52 11.64
N LEU A 44 -16.35 23.68 12.82
CA LEU A 44 -15.69 24.11 14.07
C LEU A 44 -15.32 22.95 15.00
N ALA A 45 -15.99 21.82 14.81
CA ALA A 45 -15.75 20.55 15.48
C ALA A 45 -16.35 19.46 14.58
N PRO A 46 -16.03 18.17 14.78
CA PRO A 46 -16.62 17.10 13.98
C PRO A 46 -18.15 17.24 13.88
N TYR A 47 -18.64 17.40 12.65
CA TYR A 47 -20.04 17.54 12.28
C TYR A 47 -20.74 18.82 12.78
N ARG A 48 -19.99 19.82 13.26
CA ARG A 48 -20.53 21.12 13.70
C ARG A 48 -20.18 22.22 12.70
N THR A 49 -21.14 22.53 11.84
CA THR A 49 -20.93 23.48 10.74
C THR A 49 -21.68 24.80 10.95
N ARG A 50 -21.15 25.89 10.39
CA ARG A 50 -21.74 27.23 10.43
C ARG A 50 -21.44 27.98 9.14
N TRP A 51 -22.45 28.63 8.57
CA TRP A 51 -22.23 29.62 7.51
C TRP A 51 -21.73 30.92 8.12
N VAL A 52 -20.62 31.44 7.59
CA VAL A 52 -19.94 32.64 8.06
C VAL A 52 -19.57 33.54 6.88
N THR A 53 -19.48 34.85 7.09
CA THR A 53 -18.81 35.75 6.14
C THR A 53 -17.29 35.65 6.27
N GLU A 54 -16.55 36.23 5.33
CA GLU A 54 -15.08 36.29 5.43
C GLU A 54 -14.61 37.03 6.70
N GLU A 55 -15.30 38.11 7.10
CA GLU A 55 -15.00 38.83 8.34
C GLU A 55 -15.24 37.97 9.58
N GLU A 56 -16.30 37.15 9.59
CA GLU A 56 -16.57 36.22 10.69
C GLU A 56 -15.50 35.11 10.79
N LYS A 57 -14.91 34.65 9.67
CA LYS A 57 -13.75 33.73 9.70
C LYS A 57 -12.55 34.37 10.40
N TRP A 58 -12.26 35.64 10.07
CA TRP A 58 -11.14 36.34 10.70
C TRP A 58 -11.39 36.63 12.19
N ALA A 59 -12.62 36.96 12.57
CA ALA A 59 -12.99 37.11 13.97
C ALA A 59 -12.74 35.80 14.76
N LEU A 60 -13.11 34.65 14.19
CA LEU A 60 -12.85 33.35 14.82
C LEU A 60 -11.35 33.08 14.98
N LYS A 61 -10.53 33.34 13.95
CA LYS A 61 -9.06 33.19 14.08
C LYS A 61 -8.46 34.13 15.13
N LEU A 62 -8.95 35.37 15.23
CA LEU A 62 -8.53 36.33 16.25
C LEU A 62 -8.88 35.87 17.68
N ASP A 63 -10.01 35.18 17.83
CA ASP A 63 -10.45 34.57 19.09
C ASP A 63 -9.74 33.22 19.38
N GLY A 64 -8.80 32.79 18.54
CA GLY A 64 -8.08 31.52 18.67
C GLY A 64 -8.94 30.30 18.38
N VAL A 65 -10.03 30.46 17.62
CA VAL A 65 -10.94 29.38 17.24
C VAL A 65 -10.53 28.80 15.89
N ASN A 66 -10.07 27.55 15.94
CA ASN A 66 -9.73 26.76 14.74
C ASN A 66 -11.00 26.36 13.98
N PHE A 67 -10.89 26.34 12.66
CA PHE A 67 -11.94 25.87 11.77
C PHE A 67 -11.35 25.33 10.47
N ILE A 68 -12.10 24.46 9.82
CA ILE A 68 -11.84 24.05 8.43
C ILE A 68 -12.95 24.57 7.53
N ASP A 69 -12.59 25.14 6.38
CA ASP A 69 -13.57 25.63 5.41
C ASP A 69 -13.98 24.47 4.49
N ILE A 70 -15.27 24.12 4.55
CA ILE A 70 -15.86 22.98 3.82
C ILE A 70 -16.84 23.44 2.73
N THR A 71 -16.70 24.68 2.25
CA THR A 71 -17.61 25.25 1.25
C THR A 71 -17.60 24.43 -0.04
N GLU A 72 -16.42 23.99 -0.49
CA GLU A 72 -16.28 23.17 -1.70
C GLU A 72 -16.82 21.74 -1.49
N GLU A 73 -16.56 21.10 -0.35
CA GLU A 73 -17.17 19.81 0.02
C GLU A 73 -18.71 19.89 -0.01
N HIS A 74 -19.26 20.97 0.55
CA HIS A 74 -20.70 21.22 0.55
C HIS A 74 -21.26 21.35 -0.87
N ASN A 75 -20.60 22.17 -1.70
CA ASN A 75 -21.02 22.43 -3.08
C ASN A 75 -20.95 21.18 -3.96
N THR A 76 -19.98 20.29 -3.70
CA THR A 76 -19.80 19.04 -4.45
C THR A 76 -20.63 17.87 -3.91
N GLY A 77 -21.24 18.02 -2.73
CA GLY A 77 -22.04 16.98 -2.07
C GLY A 77 -21.22 15.82 -1.50
N PHE A 78 -19.89 15.95 -1.45
CA PHE A 78 -18.98 14.97 -0.88
C PHE A 78 -18.56 15.39 0.52
N TYR A 79 -18.98 14.64 1.55
CA TYR A 79 -18.67 14.94 2.95
C TYR A 79 -17.74 13.86 3.52
N PRO A 80 -16.43 14.12 3.57
CA PRO A 80 -15.47 13.20 4.17
C PRO A 80 -15.73 13.12 5.68
N THR A 81 -15.72 11.91 6.25
CA THR A 81 -15.81 11.70 7.71
C THR A 81 -14.42 11.40 8.26
N LEU A 82 -14.09 11.91 9.45
CA LEU A 82 -12.81 11.69 10.17
C LEU A 82 -12.43 10.22 10.39
N HIS A 83 -13.30 9.27 10.04
CA HIS A 83 -13.10 7.86 10.24
C HIS A 83 -13.23 7.10 8.93
N SER A 84 -12.08 6.73 8.38
CA SER A 84 -11.97 5.57 7.49
C SER A 84 -10.88 4.67 8.05
N GLY A 85 -11.26 3.43 8.37
CA GLY A 85 -10.45 2.41 9.05
C GLY A 85 -9.29 1.88 8.21
N SER A 86 -8.38 2.76 7.82
CA SER A 86 -7.12 2.41 7.21
C SER A 86 -6.22 1.78 8.27
N TYR A 87 -6.37 0.47 8.50
CA TYR A 87 -5.52 -0.33 9.39
C TYR A 87 -4.11 -0.51 8.79
N VAL A 88 -3.37 0.60 8.66
CA VAL A 88 -1.94 0.55 8.31
C VAL A 88 -1.17 0.19 9.57
N LYS A 89 -0.36 -0.87 9.46
CA LYS A 89 0.54 -1.27 10.53
C LYS A 89 1.94 -0.76 10.22
N TYR A 90 2.48 0.03 11.12
CA TYR A 90 3.81 0.59 10.98
C TYR A 90 4.86 -0.33 11.62
N PRO A 91 6.13 -0.29 11.14
CA PRO A 91 7.22 -1.02 11.75
C PRO A 91 7.37 -0.70 13.25
N ALA A 92 7.45 -1.74 14.09
CA ALA A 92 7.68 -1.55 15.52
C ALA A 92 9.15 -1.23 15.86
N LYS A 93 10.06 -1.42 14.89
CA LYS A 93 11.50 -1.14 15.00
C LYS A 93 11.94 -0.42 13.74
N MET A 94 12.90 0.49 13.88
CA MET A 94 13.57 1.15 12.76
C MET A 94 14.52 0.14 12.11
N GLN A 95 14.24 -0.23 10.86
CA GLN A 95 15.00 -1.27 10.14
C GLN A 95 16.23 -0.72 9.43
N TYR A 96 16.25 0.58 9.15
CA TYR A 96 17.24 1.27 8.32
C TYR A 96 18.01 2.32 9.13
N ALA A 97 18.28 2.00 10.40
CA ALA A 97 18.82 2.98 11.32
C ALA A 97 20.21 3.49 10.90
N GLU A 98 21.06 2.59 10.41
CA GLU A 98 22.42 2.93 9.97
C GLU A 98 22.41 3.84 8.75
N GLU A 99 21.57 3.53 7.75
CA GLU A 99 21.42 4.31 6.53
C GLU A 99 20.85 5.71 6.81
N VAL A 100 19.80 5.80 7.63
CA VAL A 100 19.20 7.08 8.01
C VAL A 100 20.20 7.94 8.79
N VAL A 101 20.91 7.36 9.76
CA VAL A 101 21.94 8.10 10.52
C VAL A 101 23.08 8.57 9.61
N ALA A 102 23.44 7.80 8.59
CA ALA A 102 24.43 8.22 7.59
C ALA A 102 23.92 9.41 6.75
N LEU A 103 22.66 9.38 6.29
CA LEU A 103 22.05 10.48 5.54
C LEU A 103 21.88 11.75 6.40
N ASN A 104 21.54 11.60 7.68
CA ASN A 104 21.36 12.72 8.61
C ASN A 104 22.62 13.59 8.75
N LYS A 105 23.82 13.01 8.57
CA LYS A 105 25.10 13.76 8.61
C LYS A 105 25.23 14.79 7.49
N ASN A 106 24.46 14.62 6.42
CA ASN A 106 24.51 15.50 5.28
C ASN A 106 23.49 16.63 5.37
N LEU A 107 22.59 16.64 6.37
CA LEU A 107 21.64 17.72 6.60
C LEU A 107 22.37 18.97 7.13
N LEU A 108 22.06 20.14 6.56
CA LEU A 108 22.78 21.40 6.82
C LEU A 108 21.83 22.50 7.28
N LYS A 109 22.05 23.00 8.49
CA LYS A 109 21.31 24.13 9.08
C LYS A 109 21.48 25.40 8.25
N GLU A 110 22.64 25.55 7.60
CA GLU A 110 22.98 26.69 6.75
C GLU A 110 22.05 26.80 5.55
N ASN A 111 21.67 25.66 4.95
CA ASN A 111 20.69 25.63 3.85
C ASN A 111 19.32 26.08 4.33
N MET A 112 18.89 25.56 5.48
CA MET A 112 17.60 25.91 6.09
C MET A 112 17.55 27.40 6.39
N LYS A 113 18.62 27.94 6.99
CA LYS A 113 18.75 29.37 7.30
C LYS A 113 18.73 30.25 6.06
N ALA A 114 19.53 29.94 5.05
CA ALA A 114 19.58 30.72 3.82
C ALA A 114 18.23 30.72 3.07
N ASN A 115 17.57 29.56 3.01
CA ASN A 115 16.24 29.45 2.43
C ASN A 115 15.20 30.23 3.24
N LEU A 116 15.24 30.14 4.58
CA LEU A 116 14.29 30.83 5.43
C LEU A 116 14.46 32.36 5.35
N GLU A 117 15.69 32.86 5.38
CA GLU A 117 15.99 34.29 5.21
C GLU A 117 15.39 34.85 3.91
N ARG A 118 15.48 34.08 2.82
CA ARG A 118 14.82 34.46 1.56
C ARG A 118 13.31 34.34 1.64
N PHE A 119 12.79 33.27 2.22
CA PHE A 119 11.35 32.99 2.27
C PHE A 119 10.57 33.97 3.16
N THR A 120 11.18 34.47 4.23
CA THR A 120 10.59 35.51 5.10
C THR A 120 10.83 36.93 4.59
N SER A 121 11.60 37.11 3.49
CA SER A 121 11.84 38.43 2.88
C SER A 121 10.69 38.90 1.99
N PHE A 122 9.77 38.01 1.61
CA PHE A 122 8.53 38.41 0.96
C PHE A 122 7.64 39.14 1.97
N HIS A 123 7.00 40.24 1.55
CA HIS A 123 6.19 41.08 2.44
C HIS A 123 5.16 40.27 3.23
N THR A 124 4.44 39.39 2.54
CA THR A 124 3.54 38.38 3.09
C THR A 124 3.48 37.22 2.11
N ARG A 125 3.17 36.02 2.59
CA ARG A 125 2.90 34.86 1.73
C ARG A 125 1.41 34.51 1.69
N TYR A 126 0.55 35.46 2.06
CA TYR A 126 -0.90 35.31 2.04
C TYR A 126 -1.40 34.77 0.69
N TYR A 127 -2.22 33.73 0.72
CA TYR A 127 -2.56 32.93 -0.46
C TYR A 127 -3.31 33.69 -1.57
N LYS A 128 -3.99 34.80 -1.25
CA LYS A 128 -4.64 35.71 -2.22
C LYS A 128 -3.75 36.87 -2.67
N SER A 129 -2.50 36.95 -2.21
CA SER A 129 -1.59 38.08 -2.50
C SER A 129 -0.63 37.77 -3.65
N GLN A 130 -0.19 38.83 -4.35
CA GLN A 130 0.83 38.69 -5.39
C GLN A 130 2.16 38.19 -4.84
N THR A 131 2.54 38.63 -3.63
CA THR A 131 3.76 38.16 -2.95
C THR A 131 3.66 36.70 -2.54
N GLY A 132 2.47 36.19 -2.24
CA GLY A 132 2.20 34.76 -2.04
C GLY A 132 2.39 33.91 -3.30
N ILE A 133 2.02 34.42 -4.48
CA ILE A 133 2.32 33.74 -5.76
C ILE A 133 3.83 33.74 -6.03
N GLN A 134 4.50 34.86 -5.75
CA GLN A 134 5.95 34.99 -5.94
C GLN A 134 6.73 34.08 -4.99
N SER A 135 6.32 33.96 -3.71
CA SER A 135 6.96 33.05 -2.75
C SER A 135 6.78 31.59 -3.16
N ALA A 136 5.58 31.20 -3.60
CA ALA A 136 5.30 29.86 -4.09
C ALA A 136 6.12 29.52 -5.35
N THR A 137 6.27 30.48 -6.26
CA THR A 137 7.13 30.32 -7.44
C THR A 137 8.60 30.11 -7.06
N TRP A 138 9.11 30.92 -6.12
CA TRP A 138 10.48 30.78 -5.65
C TRP A 138 10.72 29.43 -4.96
N LEU A 139 9.77 28.98 -4.14
CA LEU A 139 9.85 27.69 -3.44
C LEU A 139 9.80 26.52 -4.43
N TYR A 140 8.89 26.57 -5.42
CA TYR A 140 8.84 25.60 -6.51
C TYR A 140 10.19 25.46 -7.21
N ASP A 141 10.86 26.57 -7.50
CA ASP A 141 12.17 26.57 -8.14
C ASP A 141 13.25 25.93 -7.24
N GLN A 142 13.17 26.07 -5.91
CA GLN A 142 14.08 25.37 -4.99
C GLN A 142 13.84 23.86 -5.00
N VAL A 143 12.58 23.44 -4.92
CA VAL A 143 12.19 22.02 -4.93
C VAL A 143 12.58 21.37 -6.26
N GLN A 144 12.29 22.02 -7.38
CA GLN A 144 12.68 21.57 -8.72
C GLN A 144 14.20 21.43 -8.83
N ARG A 145 14.97 22.38 -8.28
CA ARG A 145 16.44 22.30 -8.28
C ARG A 145 16.92 21.07 -7.51
N VAL A 146 16.44 20.85 -6.29
CA VAL A 146 16.80 19.69 -5.46
C VAL A 146 16.52 18.36 -6.20
N VAL A 147 15.33 18.22 -6.79
CA VAL A 147 14.97 17.00 -7.55
C VAL A 147 15.82 16.84 -8.81
N SER A 148 16.16 17.93 -9.51
CA SER A 148 16.95 17.86 -10.74
C SER A 148 18.42 17.53 -10.46
N GLU A 149 19.03 18.17 -9.45
CA GLU A 149 20.45 18.01 -9.09
C GLU A 149 20.76 16.65 -8.48
N SER A 150 19.81 16.04 -7.76
CA SER A 150 19.93 14.65 -7.29
C SER A 150 19.95 13.60 -8.41
N GLY A 151 19.53 13.97 -9.62
CA GLY A 151 19.36 13.05 -10.73
C GLY A 151 18.11 12.18 -10.66
N ALA A 152 17.28 12.32 -9.62
CA ALA A 152 16.05 11.53 -9.44
C ALA A 152 15.03 11.75 -10.57
N ALA A 153 15.03 12.93 -11.20
CA ALA A 153 14.20 13.21 -12.37
C ALA A 153 14.43 12.22 -13.53
N LYS A 154 15.64 11.67 -13.68
CA LYS A 154 15.96 10.65 -14.70
C LYS A 154 15.26 9.31 -14.44
N TYR A 155 14.81 9.10 -13.21
CA TYR A 155 14.12 7.90 -12.74
C TYR A 155 12.64 8.17 -12.44
N GLY A 156 12.08 9.26 -12.97
CA GLY A 156 10.65 9.56 -12.91
C GLY A 156 10.22 10.43 -11.73
N ALA A 157 11.15 10.99 -10.94
CA ALA A 157 10.77 11.99 -9.94
C ALA A 157 10.25 13.27 -10.62
N THR A 158 9.18 13.86 -10.06
CA THR A 158 8.46 15.01 -10.64
C THR A 158 8.22 16.09 -9.60
N VAL A 159 8.07 17.35 -10.04
CA VAL A 159 7.62 18.46 -9.20
C VAL A 159 6.47 19.17 -9.90
N GLU A 160 5.30 19.10 -9.31
CA GLU A 160 4.04 19.55 -9.88
C GLU A 160 3.52 20.79 -9.15
N ARG A 161 2.91 21.69 -9.92
CA ARG A 161 2.11 22.81 -9.40
C ARG A 161 0.65 22.38 -9.37
N PHE A 162 0.09 22.19 -8.18
CA PHE A 162 -1.34 21.94 -8.00
C PHE A 162 -2.08 23.27 -7.96
N SER A 163 -2.82 23.58 -9.03
CA SER A 163 -3.48 24.88 -9.20
C SER A 163 -4.72 25.03 -8.34
N HIS A 164 -4.93 26.25 -7.84
CA HIS A 164 -6.08 26.65 -7.03
C HIS A 164 -6.73 27.93 -7.58
N PRO A 165 -8.02 28.19 -7.33
CA PRO A 165 -8.72 29.35 -7.87
C PRO A 165 -8.25 30.70 -7.29
N TRP A 166 -7.55 30.70 -6.15
CA TRP A 166 -7.01 31.91 -5.49
C TRP A 166 -5.61 32.32 -5.96
N GLY A 167 -5.01 31.60 -6.92
CA GLY A 167 -3.76 31.99 -7.57
C GLY A 167 -2.50 31.33 -6.99
N GLN A 168 -2.27 31.39 -5.67
CA GLN A 168 -1.16 30.64 -5.06
C GLN A 168 -1.42 29.13 -5.21
N PHE A 169 -0.46 28.40 -5.79
CA PHE A 169 -0.57 26.96 -6.05
C PHE A 169 0.12 26.15 -4.94
N SER A 170 -0.35 24.94 -4.66
CA SER A 170 0.40 23.98 -3.84
C SER A 170 1.51 23.30 -4.66
N ILE A 171 2.57 22.83 -4.02
CA ILE A 171 3.69 22.14 -4.68
C ILE A 171 3.69 20.68 -4.24
N ILE A 172 3.84 19.76 -5.20
CA ILE A 172 3.98 18.32 -4.92
C ILE A 172 5.25 17.82 -5.59
N ALA A 173 6.26 17.47 -4.80
CA ALA A 173 7.39 16.69 -5.28
C ALA A 173 7.10 15.20 -5.08
N ARG A 174 7.15 14.41 -6.15
CA ARG A 174 6.85 12.98 -6.14
C ARG A 174 8.07 12.17 -6.55
N ILE A 175 8.49 11.25 -5.68
CA ILE A 175 9.59 10.31 -5.91
C ILE A 175 8.95 8.92 -6.06
N PRO A 176 8.93 8.34 -7.28
CA PRO A 176 8.21 7.10 -7.53
C PRO A 176 8.86 5.93 -6.79
N GLY A 177 8.02 5.14 -6.11
CA GLY A 177 8.38 3.81 -5.64
C GLY A 177 7.86 2.71 -6.59
N ARG A 178 8.02 1.45 -6.19
CA ARG A 178 7.53 0.29 -6.95
C ARG A 178 6.00 0.15 -6.92
N THR A 179 5.32 0.84 -6.00
CA THR A 179 3.86 0.83 -5.86
C THR A 179 3.30 2.26 -5.81
N ASN A 180 2.00 2.39 -6.09
CA ASN A 180 1.26 3.65 -5.93
C ASN A 180 0.92 3.98 -4.46
N LYS A 181 1.28 3.12 -3.51
CA LYS A 181 1.13 3.35 -2.07
C LYS A 181 2.07 4.48 -1.68
N THR A 182 1.52 5.53 -1.10
CA THR A 182 2.22 6.82 -0.97
C THR A 182 2.42 7.20 0.50
N VAL A 183 3.64 7.65 0.83
CA VAL A 183 3.99 8.32 2.08
C VAL A 183 4.10 9.82 1.77
N VAL A 184 3.39 10.66 2.53
CA VAL A 184 3.32 12.11 2.33
C VAL A 184 3.98 12.83 3.50
N LEU A 185 4.85 13.79 3.19
CA LEU A 185 5.45 14.74 4.12
C LEU A 185 4.93 16.13 3.76
N GLY A 186 4.30 16.84 4.68
CA GLY A 186 3.60 18.09 4.43
C GLY A 186 4.08 19.23 5.33
N ALA A 187 3.98 20.44 4.80
CA ALA A 187 4.11 21.73 5.46
C ALA A 187 3.27 22.75 4.68
N HIS A 188 2.88 23.88 5.26
CA HIS A 188 2.21 24.93 4.49
C HIS A 188 3.15 26.08 4.15
N GLN A 189 2.91 26.73 3.03
CA GLN A 189 3.82 27.75 2.47
C GLN A 189 3.29 29.18 2.63
N ASP A 190 2.02 29.35 2.93
CA ASP A 190 1.43 30.67 3.14
C ASP A 190 1.78 31.24 4.52
N SER A 191 1.37 32.48 4.74
CA SER A 191 1.44 33.16 6.02
C SER A 191 0.36 34.23 6.07
N ILE A 192 -0.11 34.57 7.27
CA ILE A 192 -1.11 35.62 7.44
C ILE A 192 -0.69 36.66 8.48
N ASN A 193 -1.25 37.87 8.35
CA ASN A 193 -1.32 38.82 9.43
C ASN A 193 -2.79 38.99 9.82
N LEU A 194 -3.19 38.57 11.02
CA LEU A 194 -4.62 38.53 11.40
C LEU A 194 -5.30 39.90 11.47
N PHE A 195 -4.55 41.01 11.58
CA PHE A 195 -5.14 42.35 11.63
C PHE A 195 -5.53 42.86 10.25
N LEU A 196 -4.67 42.68 9.24
CA LEU A 196 -4.94 43.03 7.85
C LEU A 196 -4.18 42.08 6.90
N PRO A 197 -4.75 40.90 6.59
CA PRO A 197 -4.07 39.80 5.88
C PRO A 197 -3.39 40.16 4.56
N SER A 198 -3.95 41.13 3.83
CA SER A 198 -3.44 41.55 2.51
C SER A 198 -2.59 42.83 2.54
N ILE A 199 -2.49 43.51 3.70
CA ILE A 199 -1.85 44.83 3.80
C ILE A 199 -0.61 44.77 4.67
N LEU A 200 -0.71 44.18 5.86
CA LEU A 200 0.39 44.11 6.80
C LEU A 200 1.37 43.00 6.42
N ALA A 201 2.63 43.19 6.80
CA ALA A 201 3.64 42.18 6.59
C ALA A 201 3.35 40.94 7.48
N ALA A 202 3.68 39.77 6.94
CA ALA A 202 3.61 38.49 7.64
C ALA A 202 4.86 37.70 7.27
N PRO A 203 6.00 37.94 7.95
CA PRO A 203 7.23 37.23 7.66
C PRO A 203 7.06 35.73 7.83
N GLY A 204 6.19 35.28 8.74
CA GLY A 204 5.82 33.87 8.91
C GLY A 204 7.05 32.98 9.07
N ALA A 205 7.97 33.38 9.93
CA ALA A 205 9.26 32.71 10.05
C ALA A 205 9.11 31.33 10.67
N ASP A 206 8.36 31.25 11.76
CA ASP A 206 8.02 29.99 12.41
C ASP A 206 6.85 29.31 11.71
N ASP A 207 5.81 30.09 11.40
CA ASP A 207 4.51 29.66 10.91
C ASP A 207 4.27 30.10 9.44
N ASP A 208 4.43 29.20 8.47
CA ASP A 208 5.16 27.92 8.55
C ASP A 208 6.40 27.94 7.66
N GLY A 209 7.13 29.06 7.74
CA GLY A 209 8.43 29.17 7.09
C GLY A 209 9.39 28.08 7.58
N SER A 210 9.34 27.77 8.86
CA SER A 210 10.22 26.79 9.49
C SER A 210 9.93 25.36 9.01
N GLY A 211 8.68 24.90 9.02
CA GLY A 211 8.28 23.58 8.51
C GLY A 211 8.56 23.45 7.02
N THR A 212 8.26 24.50 6.24
CA THR A 212 8.56 24.57 4.80
C THR A 212 10.03 24.27 4.48
N VAL A 213 10.97 24.93 5.15
CA VAL A 213 12.41 24.72 4.88
C VAL A 213 12.95 23.44 5.51
N THR A 214 12.34 22.98 6.60
CA THR A 214 12.62 21.69 7.23
C THR A 214 12.34 20.53 6.27
N ILE A 215 11.15 20.48 5.66
CA ILE A 215 10.82 19.39 4.73
C ILE A 215 11.57 19.52 3.39
N LEU A 216 11.97 20.74 2.99
CA LEU A 216 12.85 20.96 1.83
C LEU A 216 14.25 20.37 2.06
N GLU A 217 14.83 20.61 3.24
CA GLU A 217 16.14 20.06 3.59
C GLU A 217 16.07 18.54 3.79
N ALA A 218 14.98 18.02 4.36
CA ALA A 218 14.73 16.59 4.45
C ALA A 218 14.61 15.92 3.06
N LEU A 219 13.91 16.54 2.10
CA LEU A 219 13.85 16.09 0.70
C LEU A 219 15.25 16.03 0.09
N ARG A 220 16.05 17.09 0.27
CA ARG A 220 17.42 17.16 -0.25
C ARG A 220 18.31 16.06 0.34
N GLY A 221 18.23 15.83 1.65
CA GLY A 221 18.95 14.75 2.33
C GLY A 221 18.50 13.37 1.88
N LEU A 222 17.18 13.14 1.79
CA LEU A 222 16.59 11.86 1.36
C LEU A 222 17.06 11.46 -0.05
N LEU A 223 17.11 12.43 -0.97
CA LEU A 223 17.54 12.22 -2.36
C LEU A 223 19.04 11.98 -2.53
N GLN A 224 19.84 12.02 -1.46
CA GLN A 224 21.21 11.52 -1.50
C GLN A 224 21.28 9.99 -1.37
N SER A 225 20.18 9.33 -0.99
CA SER A 225 20.09 7.89 -1.09
C SER A 225 19.89 7.47 -2.54
N ASP A 226 20.88 6.76 -3.07
CA ASP A 226 20.81 6.12 -4.38
C ASP A 226 19.59 5.20 -4.52
N ALA A 227 19.18 4.53 -3.44
CA ALA A 227 18.02 3.65 -3.45
C ALA A 227 16.71 4.44 -3.60
N ILE A 228 16.58 5.59 -2.95
CA ILE A 228 15.40 6.47 -3.12
C ILE A 228 15.45 7.16 -4.49
N ALA A 229 16.55 7.82 -4.82
CA ALA A 229 16.67 8.64 -6.03
C ALA A 229 16.49 7.84 -7.32
N LYS A 230 16.84 6.54 -7.31
CA LYS A 230 16.70 5.64 -8.47
C LYS A 230 15.36 4.87 -8.48
N GLY A 231 14.43 5.18 -7.58
CA GLY A 231 13.10 4.57 -7.54
C GLY A 231 13.06 3.12 -7.03
N ASN A 232 14.03 2.72 -6.20
CA ASN A 232 14.08 1.36 -5.64
C ASN A 232 13.22 1.18 -4.39
N ALA A 233 12.63 2.26 -3.86
CA ALA A 233 11.70 2.21 -2.73
C ALA A 233 10.45 1.37 -3.03
N SER A 234 9.88 0.74 -2.02
CA SER A 234 8.63 -0.01 -2.13
C SER A 234 7.43 0.92 -2.33
N ASN A 235 7.37 1.98 -1.53
CA ASN A 235 6.30 2.97 -1.53
C ASN A 235 6.78 4.26 -2.21
N THR A 236 5.86 4.93 -2.90
CA THR A 236 6.09 6.28 -3.45
C THR A 236 6.20 7.26 -2.29
N VAL A 237 7.13 8.22 -2.37
CA VAL A 237 7.29 9.28 -1.36
C VAL A 237 6.92 10.62 -1.99
N GLU A 238 6.17 11.43 -1.27
CA GLU A 238 5.81 12.78 -1.67
C GLU A 238 6.11 13.83 -0.62
N PHE A 239 6.55 14.99 -1.08
CA PHE A 239 6.69 16.20 -0.27
C PHE A 239 5.72 17.25 -0.78
N HIS A 240 4.88 17.76 0.11
CA HIS A 240 3.81 18.70 -0.19
C HIS A 240 4.07 20.03 0.51
N TRP A 241 3.90 21.13 -0.24
CA TRP A 241 3.81 22.47 0.32
C TRP A 241 2.43 23.02 0.01
N TYR A 242 1.58 23.09 1.05
CA TYR A 242 0.18 23.45 0.91
C TYR A 242 0.01 24.97 0.80
N SER A 243 -0.83 25.40 -0.15
CA SER A 243 -1.32 26.78 -0.21
C SER A 243 -2.60 26.92 0.63
N ALA A 244 -2.82 28.10 1.19
CA ALA A 244 -4.06 28.47 1.85
C ALA A 244 -4.43 27.56 3.03
N GLU A 245 -3.44 27.12 3.82
CA GLU A 245 -3.69 26.57 5.15
C GLU A 245 -4.45 27.63 5.97
N GLU A 246 -3.97 28.87 5.89
CA GLU A 246 -4.47 29.97 6.70
C GLU A 246 -5.90 30.38 6.34
N GLY A 247 -6.37 29.96 5.17
CA GLY A 247 -7.76 30.10 4.72
C GLY A 247 -8.72 29.04 5.30
N GLY A 248 -8.21 28.09 6.07
CA GLY A 248 -8.93 26.92 6.58
C GLY A 248 -8.59 25.63 5.82
N MET A 249 -7.30 25.32 5.66
CA MET A 249 -6.76 24.11 5.01
C MET A 249 -7.27 23.88 3.57
N LEU A 250 -7.47 24.96 2.81
CA LEU A 250 -8.11 24.88 1.49
C LEU A 250 -7.26 24.07 0.49
N GLY A 251 -5.94 24.28 0.48
CA GLY A 251 -5.05 23.60 -0.46
C GLY A 251 -4.86 22.12 -0.19
N SER A 252 -4.71 21.72 1.09
CA SER A 252 -4.60 20.30 1.45
C SER A 252 -5.91 19.55 1.24
N GLN A 253 -7.06 20.16 1.53
CA GLN A 253 -8.37 19.58 1.22
C GLN A 253 -8.52 19.31 -0.28
N ALA A 254 -8.19 20.26 -1.15
CA ALA A 254 -8.27 20.07 -2.59
C ALA A 254 -7.40 18.91 -3.10
N ILE A 255 -6.18 18.76 -2.56
CA ILE A 255 -5.27 17.65 -2.91
C ILE A 255 -5.84 16.31 -2.43
N PHE A 256 -6.20 16.18 -1.16
CA PHE A 256 -6.69 14.90 -0.62
C PHE A 256 -8.06 14.51 -1.19
N SER A 257 -8.88 15.50 -1.59
CA SER A 257 -10.09 15.29 -2.38
C SER A 257 -9.78 14.69 -3.75
N SER A 258 -8.80 15.25 -4.47
CA SER A 258 -8.33 14.67 -5.72
C SER A 258 -7.81 13.25 -5.52
N TYR A 259 -6.98 13.02 -4.51
CA TYR A 259 -6.42 11.71 -4.23
C TYR A 259 -7.50 10.68 -3.91
N LYS A 260 -8.55 11.07 -3.19
CA LYS A 260 -9.69 10.20 -2.91
C LYS A 260 -10.42 9.82 -4.20
N ARG A 261 -10.70 10.80 -5.06
CA ARG A 261 -11.34 10.59 -6.38
C ARG A 261 -10.49 9.71 -7.29
N ASP A 262 -9.19 9.92 -7.29
CA ASP A 262 -8.21 9.20 -8.12
C ASP A 262 -7.82 7.84 -7.51
N ARG A 263 -8.49 7.43 -6.40
CA ARG A 263 -8.27 6.18 -5.65
C ARG A 263 -6.80 5.97 -5.24
N ARG A 264 -6.13 7.07 -4.89
CA ARG A 264 -4.76 7.00 -4.40
C ARG A 264 -4.71 6.47 -2.97
N GLU A 265 -3.83 5.51 -2.74
CA GLU A 265 -3.59 4.94 -1.42
C GLU A 265 -2.50 5.71 -0.67
N ILE A 266 -2.90 6.53 0.31
CA ILE A 266 -1.97 7.17 1.24
C ILE A 266 -1.81 6.27 2.46
N LYS A 267 -0.56 5.85 2.73
CA LYS A 267 -0.21 4.97 3.85
C LYS A 267 0.18 5.75 5.10
N ALA A 268 0.68 6.95 4.93
CA ALA A 268 1.04 7.85 6.02
C ALA A 268 1.11 9.28 5.50
N MET A 269 0.67 10.24 6.31
CA MET A 269 0.90 11.65 6.14
C MET A 269 1.53 12.20 7.42
N LEU A 270 2.67 12.88 7.31
CA LEU A 270 3.29 13.62 8.41
C LEU A 270 3.21 15.12 8.11
N GLN A 271 2.57 15.88 8.98
CA GLN A 271 2.61 17.34 8.96
C GLN A 271 3.76 17.85 9.84
N GLN A 272 4.56 18.76 9.28
CA GLN A 272 5.47 19.65 10.00
C GLN A 272 4.84 21.04 9.98
N ASP A 273 4.60 21.61 11.15
CA ASP A 273 4.02 22.93 11.28
C ASP A 273 4.54 23.58 12.57
N MET A 274 5.29 24.66 12.39
CA MET A 274 6.17 25.28 13.39
C MET A 274 7.21 24.30 13.93
N THR A 275 8.47 24.54 13.60
CA THR A 275 9.59 23.63 13.90
C THR A 275 10.76 24.35 14.57
N GLY A 276 10.60 25.64 14.92
CA GLY A 276 11.72 26.54 15.20
C GLY A 276 11.78 27.11 16.61
N TYR A 277 10.66 27.32 17.30
CA TYR A 277 10.65 28.09 18.54
C TYR A 277 10.60 27.21 19.80
N ILE A 278 11.71 27.20 20.55
CA ILE A 278 11.85 26.45 21.81
C ILE A 278 11.87 27.34 23.06
N GLN A 279 11.98 28.66 22.90
CA GLN A 279 12.20 29.56 24.04
C GLN A 279 11.01 29.58 25.01
N GLY A 280 9.79 29.35 24.55
CA GLY A 280 8.62 29.24 25.42
C GLY A 280 8.72 28.04 26.36
N ALA A 281 9.10 26.87 25.84
CA ALA A 281 9.34 25.67 26.64
C ALA A 281 10.48 25.87 27.66
N LEU A 282 11.60 26.42 27.21
CA LEU A 282 12.74 26.72 28.09
C LEU A 282 12.37 27.69 29.22
N ASN A 283 11.55 28.71 28.93
CA ASN A 283 11.06 29.64 29.95
C ASN A 283 10.10 28.99 30.95
N ALA A 284 9.34 27.98 30.51
CA ALA A 284 8.46 27.18 31.36
C ALA A 284 9.21 26.11 32.17
N GLY A 285 10.54 25.99 32.00
CA GLY A 285 11.36 24.96 32.65
C GLY A 285 11.18 23.56 32.05
N VAL A 286 10.67 23.48 30.82
CA VAL A 286 10.50 22.23 30.06
C VAL A 286 11.76 21.99 29.22
N GLU A 287 12.26 20.76 29.23
CA GLU A 287 13.42 20.38 28.41
C GLU A 287 13.07 20.41 26.92
N GLU A 288 14.09 20.66 26.08
CA GLU A 288 13.91 20.66 24.64
C GLU A 288 13.45 19.28 24.14
N ALA A 289 12.30 19.26 23.46
CA ALA A 289 11.71 18.05 22.92
C ALA A 289 10.77 18.40 21.75
N ILE A 290 10.60 17.46 20.82
CA ILE A 290 9.65 17.60 19.71
C ILE A 290 8.23 17.38 20.24
N GLY A 291 7.32 18.31 19.96
CA GLY A 291 5.90 18.16 20.26
C GLY A 291 5.21 17.19 19.30
N ILE A 292 4.53 16.17 19.82
CA ILE A 292 3.77 15.21 19.02
C ILE A 292 2.28 15.32 19.36
N MET A 293 1.45 15.60 18.35
CA MET A 293 0.00 15.66 18.51
C MET A 293 -0.57 14.27 18.77
N VAL A 294 -1.54 14.17 19.70
CA VAL A 294 -2.21 12.91 20.03
C VAL A 294 -3.73 12.94 19.83
N ASP A 295 -4.31 14.11 19.53
CA ASP A 295 -5.71 14.28 19.15
C ASP A 295 -5.87 14.47 17.62
N TYR A 296 -6.97 13.97 17.06
CA TYR A 296 -7.30 14.05 15.63
C TYR A 296 -6.26 13.46 14.65
N VAL A 297 -5.43 12.54 15.14
CA VAL A 297 -4.37 11.82 14.39
C VAL A 297 -4.55 10.30 14.44
N ASP A 298 -3.87 9.58 13.54
CA ASP A 298 -3.79 8.11 13.56
C ASP A 298 -2.84 7.62 14.67
N GLN A 299 -3.34 6.80 15.59
CA GLN A 299 -2.59 6.37 16.76
C GLN A 299 -1.40 5.46 16.41
N GLY A 300 -1.56 4.60 15.39
CA GLY A 300 -0.49 3.72 14.94
C GLY A 300 0.68 4.52 14.34
N LEU A 301 0.35 5.51 13.52
CA LEU A 301 1.32 6.38 12.87
C LEU A 301 2.00 7.31 13.87
N THR A 302 1.22 7.81 14.83
CA THR A 302 1.73 8.63 15.94
C THR A 302 2.73 7.85 16.80
N GLN A 303 2.45 6.58 17.08
CA GLN A 303 3.41 5.73 17.78
C GLN A 303 4.67 5.48 16.95
N PHE A 304 4.53 5.28 15.63
CA PHE A 304 5.68 5.17 14.73
C PHE A 304 6.52 6.45 14.74
N LEU A 305 5.89 7.62 14.69
CA LEU A 305 6.56 8.93 14.78
C LEU A 305 7.40 9.07 16.07
N LYS A 306 6.86 8.67 17.22
CA LYS A 306 7.59 8.62 18.50
C LYS A 306 8.83 7.72 18.43
N ASN A 307 8.72 6.57 17.78
CA ASN A 307 9.84 5.65 17.58
C ASN A 307 10.90 6.27 16.66
N VAL A 308 10.50 7.00 15.61
CA VAL A 308 11.40 7.74 14.72
C VAL A 308 12.18 8.81 15.50
N VAL A 309 11.51 9.64 16.33
CA VAL A 309 12.20 10.61 17.21
C VAL A 309 13.27 9.91 18.03
N THR A 310 12.86 8.86 18.74
CA THR A 310 13.74 8.12 19.67
C THR A 310 14.96 7.53 18.97
N ALA A 311 14.82 7.11 17.70
CA ALA A 311 15.90 6.48 16.96
C ALA A 311 16.85 7.46 16.28
N TYR A 312 16.36 8.63 15.85
CA TYR A 312 17.08 9.50 14.92
C TYR A 312 17.37 10.90 15.42
N CYS A 313 16.65 11.36 16.43
CA CYS A 313 16.82 12.69 16.99
C CYS A 313 17.71 12.63 18.24
N SER A 314 18.38 13.76 18.52
CA SER A 314 19.20 13.95 19.72
C SER A 314 18.36 14.48 20.90
N VAL A 315 17.17 14.98 20.62
CA VAL A 315 16.17 15.41 21.61
C VAL A 315 15.05 14.37 21.75
N GLY A 316 14.35 14.41 22.88
CA GLY A 316 13.19 13.56 23.11
C GLY A 316 11.94 14.07 22.39
N TYR A 317 10.80 13.47 22.73
CA TYR A 317 9.48 13.99 22.36
C TYR A 317 8.61 14.18 23.60
N LEU A 318 7.59 15.01 23.45
CA LEU A 318 6.48 15.14 24.38
C LEU A 318 5.16 15.00 23.64
N GLU A 319 4.09 14.67 24.36
CA GLU A 319 2.75 14.57 23.80
C GLU A 319 1.98 15.87 24.06
N THR A 320 1.32 16.41 23.04
CA THR A 320 0.51 17.62 23.16
C THR A 320 -0.78 17.53 22.34
N LYS A 321 -1.64 18.54 22.46
CA LYS A 321 -2.94 18.59 21.80
C LYS A 321 -3.20 19.97 21.24
N CYS A 322 -3.71 20.04 20.02
CA CYS A 322 -4.01 21.31 19.36
C CYS A 322 -5.48 21.49 18.96
N GLY A 323 -6.34 20.52 19.27
CA GLY A 323 -7.77 20.61 18.99
C GLY A 323 -8.13 20.29 17.54
N TYR A 324 -9.42 20.43 17.23
CA TYR A 324 -9.93 20.13 15.90
C TYR A 324 -9.47 21.18 14.88
N ALA A 325 -9.24 20.75 13.63
CA ALA A 325 -8.92 21.65 12.52
C ALA A 325 -7.65 22.49 12.78
N CYS A 326 -6.64 21.83 13.34
CA CYS A 326 -5.42 22.47 13.81
C CYS A 326 -4.42 22.79 12.70
N SER A 327 -4.29 21.92 11.69
CA SER A 327 -3.40 22.09 10.52
C SER A 327 -3.75 21.04 9.44
N ASP A 328 -3.02 21.01 8.33
CA ASP A 328 -3.31 20.21 7.11
C ASP A 328 -3.44 18.70 7.33
N HIS A 329 -2.87 18.14 8.40
CA HIS A 329 -3.09 16.73 8.77
C HIS A 329 -4.59 16.40 8.95
N THR A 330 -5.39 17.40 9.35
CA THR A 330 -6.85 17.26 9.49
C THR A 330 -7.50 16.93 8.15
N SER A 331 -7.04 17.53 7.06
CA SER A 331 -7.52 17.25 5.70
C SER A 331 -7.29 15.79 5.34
N ALA A 332 -6.07 15.26 5.54
CA ALA A 332 -5.77 13.86 5.29
C ALA A 332 -6.68 12.92 6.10
N SER A 333 -6.83 13.17 7.40
CA SER A 333 -7.71 12.41 8.30
C SER A 333 -9.17 12.43 7.83
N LYS A 334 -9.69 13.59 7.41
CA LYS A 334 -11.06 13.71 6.87
C LYS A 334 -11.29 12.86 5.63
N TYR A 335 -10.33 12.81 4.71
CA TYR A 335 -10.44 11.95 3.52
C TYR A 335 -10.13 10.46 3.80
N GLY A 336 -9.88 10.12 5.07
CA GLY A 336 -9.75 8.75 5.56
C GLY A 336 -8.32 8.21 5.53
N TYR A 337 -7.33 9.09 5.40
CA TYR A 337 -5.93 8.71 5.33
C TYR A 337 -5.26 8.83 6.72
N PRO A 338 -4.34 7.91 7.10
CA PRO A 338 -3.60 8.04 8.34
C PRO A 338 -2.71 9.27 8.34
N ALA A 339 -2.85 10.13 9.34
CA ALA A 339 -2.07 11.36 9.48
C ALA A 339 -1.51 11.50 10.91
N ALA A 340 -0.32 12.07 11.03
CA ALA A 340 0.34 12.44 12.26
C ALA A 340 0.95 13.85 12.11
N MET A 341 1.20 14.53 13.23
CA MET A 341 1.73 15.89 13.23
C MET A 341 2.81 16.04 14.30
N ALA A 342 3.90 16.69 13.91
CA ALA A 342 4.95 17.16 14.80
C ALA A 342 4.97 18.70 14.82
N THR A 343 5.30 19.27 15.96
CA THR A 343 5.47 20.71 16.17
C THR A 343 6.64 20.95 17.13
N GLU A 344 7.04 22.19 17.30
CA GLU A 344 8.21 22.64 18.07
C GLU A 344 8.17 22.40 19.58
N ALA A 345 6.97 22.36 20.20
CA ALA A 345 6.81 22.32 21.66
C ALA A 345 5.38 21.93 22.08
N GLU A 346 5.09 21.93 23.38
CA GLU A 346 3.71 21.90 23.88
C GLU A 346 2.93 23.13 23.40
N MET A 347 1.66 22.96 23.02
CA MET A 347 0.84 24.06 22.48
C MET A 347 0.73 25.30 23.39
N GLU A 348 0.81 25.13 24.70
CA GLU A 348 0.86 26.26 25.65
C GLU A 348 2.18 27.05 25.56
N ASN A 349 3.25 26.39 25.15
CA ASN A 349 4.64 26.88 25.09
C ASN A 349 5.11 27.26 23.67
N THR A 350 4.30 27.04 22.63
CA THR A 350 4.58 27.47 21.24
C THR A 350 4.66 28.99 21.09
N ASN A 351 5.21 29.42 19.97
CA ASN A 351 5.41 30.82 19.64
C ASN A 351 4.09 31.64 19.66
N LYS A 352 3.98 32.60 20.59
CA LYS A 352 2.81 33.49 20.70
C LYS A 352 2.84 34.69 19.76
N LYS A 353 3.82 34.76 18.85
CA LYS A 353 3.98 35.86 17.87
C LYS A 353 3.51 35.47 16.47
N ILE A 354 3.06 34.23 16.28
CA ILE A 354 2.49 33.75 15.01
C ILE A 354 1.39 34.66 14.49
N HIS A 355 1.21 34.65 13.18
CA HIS A 355 0.30 35.53 12.45
C HIS A 355 0.48 37.05 12.67
N THR A 356 1.69 37.49 13.05
CA THR A 356 2.04 38.92 13.22
C THR A 356 3.32 39.27 12.47
N THR A 357 3.69 40.56 12.48
CA THR A 357 5.00 41.03 11.98
C THR A 357 6.19 40.59 12.84
N ASP A 358 5.93 40.12 14.06
CA ASP A 358 6.95 39.72 15.04
C ASP A 358 7.27 38.23 14.98
N ASP A 359 6.60 37.45 14.13
CA ASP A 359 7.05 36.11 13.79
C ASP A 359 8.31 36.18 12.91
N GLN A 360 9.48 36.13 13.55
CA GLN A 360 10.77 36.47 12.95
C GLN A 360 11.84 35.40 13.22
N ILE A 361 12.73 35.20 12.24
CA ILE A 361 13.82 34.21 12.26
C ILE A 361 14.68 34.30 13.52
N LYS A 362 14.89 35.50 14.07
CA LYS A 362 15.75 35.72 15.25
C LYS A 362 15.30 34.97 16.51
N TYR A 363 14.05 34.48 16.54
CA TYR A 363 13.51 33.72 17.66
C TYR A 363 13.67 32.20 17.50
N LEU A 364 14.13 31.72 16.34
CA LEU A 364 14.14 30.31 16.01
C LEU A 364 15.50 29.65 16.30
N SER A 365 15.45 28.39 16.70
CA SER A 365 16.57 27.49 16.88
C SER A 365 16.73 26.61 15.64
N PHE A 366 17.71 26.91 14.79
CA PHE A 366 18.06 26.01 13.66
C PHE A 366 18.61 24.66 14.13
N ASP A 367 19.06 24.58 15.38
CA ASP A 367 19.45 23.31 15.99
C ASP A 367 18.22 22.42 16.19
N HIS A 368 17.13 23.00 16.69
CA HIS A 368 15.86 22.31 16.84
C HIS A 368 15.22 21.95 15.50
N MET A 369 15.22 22.87 14.54
CA MET A 369 14.71 22.60 13.19
C MET A 369 15.48 21.46 12.51
N LEU A 370 16.78 21.31 12.78
CA LEU A 370 17.54 20.17 12.27
C LEU A 370 17.05 18.84 12.84
N GLU A 371 16.61 18.80 14.10
CA GLU A 371 15.99 17.61 14.70
C GLU A 371 14.68 17.25 13.98
N HIS A 372 13.86 18.23 13.63
CA HIS A 372 12.68 17.99 12.78
C HIS A 372 13.04 17.50 11.37
N ALA A 373 14.15 17.98 10.78
CA ALA A 373 14.62 17.50 9.48
C ALA A 373 15.10 16.04 9.55
N LYS A 374 15.82 15.65 10.62
CA LYS A 374 16.21 14.26 10.89
C LYS A 374 14.99 13.36 11.07
N LEU A 375 14.01 13.80 11.86
CA LEU A 375 12.74 13.09 12.03
C LEU A 375 12.02 12.90 10.69
N THR A 376 11.90 13.95 9.89
CA THR A 376 11.20 13.89 8.59
C THR A 376 11.90 12.94 7.63
N LEU A 377 13.24 13.00 7.56
CA LEU A 377 14.04 12.09 6.73
C LEU A 377 13.90 10.64 7.19
N GLY A 378 14.04 10.37 8.49
CA GLY A 378 13.92 9.02 9.04
C GLY A 378 12.53 8.41 8.84
N PHE A 379 11.48 9.20 9.09
CA PHE A 379 10.10 8.81 8.85
C PHE A 379 9.88 8.45 7.37
N ALA A 380 10.33 9.31 6.46
CA ALA A 380 10.20 9.09 5.02
C ALA A 380 10.95 7.83 4.57
N PHE A 381 12.20 7.65 5.01
CA PHE A 381 13.04 6.53 4.58
C PHE A 381 12.50 5.18 5.05
N GLU A 382 12.16 5.07 6.34
CA GLU A 382 11.62 3.84 6.93
C GLU A 382 10.33 3.41 6.25
N LEU A 383 9.41 4.36 5.98
CA LEU A 383 8.16 4.05 5.31
C LEU A 383 8.30 3.89 3.80
N ALA A 384 9.30 4.49 3.15
CA ALA A 384 9.60 4.25 1.74
C ALA A 384 9.90 2.76 1.47
N PHE A 385 10.59 2.10 2.41
CA PHE A 385 10.95 0.68 2.31
C PHE A 385 10.06 -0.26 3.13
N ALA A 386 9.05 0.24 3.84
CA ALA A 386 8.10 -0.61 4.55
C ALA A 386 7.41 -1.59 3.58
N PRO A 387 7.55 -2.92 3.79
CA PRO A 387 7.12 -3.90 2.81
C PRO A 387 5.58 -3.89 2.68
N PRO A 388 5.02 -3.75 1.46
CA PRO A 388 3.59 -3.85 1.27
C PRO A 388 3.09 -5.25 1.66
N TYR A 389 1.85 -5.32 2.15
CA TYR A 389 1.17 -6.55 2.56
C TYR A 389 1.82 -7.32 3.72
N SER A 390 2.57 -6.65 4.60
CA SER A 390 3.28 -7.32 5.71
C SER A 390 2.34 -7.96 6.75
N LYS A 391 1.16 -7.37 7.01
CA LYS A 391 0.15 -7.94 7.92
C LYS A 391 -0.51 -9.17 7.29
N GLU A 392 -0.90 -9.03 6.03
CA GLU A 392 -1.49 -10.05 5.17
C GLU A 392 -0.57 -11.27 5.11
N LEU A 393 0.69 -11.05 4.73
CA LEU A 393 1.69 -12.11 4.66
C LEU A 393 1.89 -12.79 6.01
N ARG A 394 2.05 -12.02 7.10
CA ARG A 394 2.26 -12.60 8.44
C ARG A 394 1.09 -13.47 8.87
N LEU A 395 -0.14 -13.00 8.71
CA LEU A 395 -1.34 -13.77 9.07
C LEU A 395 -1.52 -14.98 8.16
N ALA A 396 -1.29 -14.82 6.86
CA ALA A 396 -1.33 -15.90 5.89
C ALA A 396 -0.31 -17.01 6.23
N CYS A 397 0.95 -16.63 6.50
CA CYS A 397 2.00 -17.55 6.93
C CYS A 397 1.62 -18.31 8.21
N LEU A 398 1.13 -17.61 9.23
CA LEU A 398 0.76 -18.22 10.51
C LEU A 398 -0.44 -19.16 10.37
N THR A 399 -1.48 -18.75 9.64
CA THR A 399 -2.70 -19.57 9.49
C THR A 399 -2.46 -20.79 8.59
N VAL A 400 -1.66 -20.65 7.54
CA VAL A 400 -1.21 -21.79 6.71
C VAL A 400 -0.34 -22.75 7.51
N GLN A 401 0.56 -22.26 8.38
CA GLN A 401 1.33 -23.15 9.27
C GLN A 401 0.42 -23.90 10.25
N ARG A 402 -0.60 -23.24 10.81
CA ARG A 402 -1.60 -23.88 11.67
C ARG A 402 -2.39 -24.96 10.92
N ALA A 403 -2.80 -24.69 9.69
CA ALA A 403 -3.49 -25.68 8.84
C ALA A 403 -2.57 -26.84 8.41
N ALA A 404 -1.28 -26.57 8.13
CA ALA A 404 -0.28 -27.61 7.88
C ALA A 404 -0.08 -28.54 9.09
N LEU A 405 -0.06 -27.98 10.31
CA LEU A 405 -0.05 -28.78 11.54
C LEU A 405 -1.31 -29.65 11.69
N LEU A 406 -2.48 -29.08 11.39
CA LEU A 406 -3.76 -29.80 11.42
C LEU A 406 -3.75 -31.01 10.49
N THR A 407 -3.33 -30.82 9.23
CA THR A 407 -3.28 -31.89 8.22
C THR A 407 -2.26 -32.99 8.60
N LYS A 408 -1.09 -32.62 9.15
CA LYS A 408 -0.10 -33.57 9.67
C LYS A 408 -0.63 -34.42 10.83
N ARG A 409 -1.31 -33.81 11.80
CA ARG A 409 -1.94 -34.54 12.93
C ARG A 409 -2.91 -35.60 12.42
N LEU A 410 -3.65 -35.29 11.36
CA LEU A 410 -4.60 -36.22 10.78
C LEU A 410 -3.92 -37.38 10.05
N LEU A 411 -2.88 -37.10 9.25
CA LEU A 411 -2.08 -38.16 8.61
C LEU A 411 -1.47 -39.12 9.62
N GLU A 412 -0.93 -38.61 10.73
CA GLU A 412 -0.42 -39.46 11.80
C GLU A 412 -1.51 -40.37 12.41
N ALA A 413 -2.74 -39.88 12.54
CA ALA A 413 -3.86 -40.67 13.04
C ALA A 413 -4.28 -41.78 12.07
N VAL A 414 -4.26 -41.49 10.76
CA VAL A 414 -4.48 -42.47 9.69
C VAL A 414 -3.37 -43.53 9.68
N ASP A 415 -2.10 -43.14 9.81
CA ASP A 415 -0.97 -44.07 9.82
C ASP A 415 -0.94 -44.98 11.06
N LYS A 416 -1.42 -44.49 12.21
CA LYS A 416 -1.59 -45.29 13.45
C LYS A 416 -2.82 -46.21 13.40
N GLY A 417 -3.56 -46.24 12.28
CA GLY A 417 -4.76 -47.07 12.12
C GLY A 417 -5.95 -46.60 12.97
N SER A 418 -5.91 -45.36 13.48
CA SER A 418 -7.06 -44.77 14.20
C SER A 418 -8.15 -44.29 13.22
N LEU A 419 -7.82 -44.18 11.93
CA LEU A 419 -8.70 -43.85 10.81
C LEU A 419 -8.38 -44.78 9.63
N ASP A 420 -9.41 -45.21 8.90
CA ASP A 420 -9.26 -46.12 7.74
C ASP A 420 -8.75 -45.35 6.51
N LYS A 421 -7.76 -45.90 5.79
CA LYS A 421 -7.20 -45.33 4.55
C LYS A 421 -8.14 -45.50 3.34
N SER A 422 -9.06 -46.45 3.40
CA SER A 422 -10.07 -46.68 2.36
C SER A 422 -11.28 -45.76 2.46
N ASP A 423 -11.42 -45.08 3.61
CA ASP A 423 -12.45 -44.08 3.88
C ASP A 423 -11.95 -42.69 3.44
N SER A 424 -12.73 -41.96 2.64
CA SER A 424 -12.39 -40.59 2.20
C SER A 424 -12.60 -39.54 3.31
N THR A 425 -13.23 -39.93 4.42
CA THR A 425 -13.55 -39.07 5.57
C THR A 425 -12.36 -38.28 6.13
N PRO A 426 -11.12 -38.82 6.26
CA PRO A 426 -10.00 -38.04 6.75
C PRO A 426 -9.72 -36.80 5.89
N VAL A 427 -9.75 -36.91 4.56
CA VAL A 427 -9.45 -35.73 3.74
C VAL A 427 -10.52 -34.67 3.87
N THR A 428 -11.78 -35.09 3.83
CA THR A 428 -12.93 -34.21 4.04
C THR A 428 -12.86 -33.46 5.38
N ILE A 429 -12.46 -34.14 6.47
CA ILE A 429 -12.25 -33.50 7.77
C ILE A 429 -11.12 -32.46 7.72
N ALA A 430 -10.00 -32.80 7.08
CA ALA A 430 -8.86 -31.90 6.93
C ALA A 430 -9.25 -30.64 6.14
N ASP A 431 -9.93 -30.81 5.01
CA ASP A 431 -10.35 -29.73 4.12
C ASP A 431 -11.26 -28.72 4.84
N PHE A 432 -12.33 -29.20 5.46
CA PHE A 432 -13.28 -28.34 6.17
C PHE A 432 -12.64 -27.63 7.36
N ALA A 433 -11.88 -28.35 8.18
CA ALA A 433 -11.27 -27.77 9.37
C ALA A 433 -10.19 -26.73 9.01
N ALA A 434 -9.36 -27.02 8.00
CA ALA A 434 -8.37 -26.07 7.51
C ALA A 434 -9.02 -24.83 6.86
N GLN A 435 -10.05 -24.99 6.02
CA GLN A 435 -10.80 -23.88 5.44
C GLN A 435 -11.37 -22.96 6.53
N ALA A 436 -12.05 -23.52 7.54
CA ALA A 436 -12.63 -22.75 8.63
C ALA A 436 -11.57 -21.97 9.44
N LEU A 437 -10.44 -22.60 9.77
CA LEU A 437 -9.36 -21.94 10.50
C LEU A 437 -8.66 -20.85 9.68
N ILE A 438 -8.46 -21.09 8.38
CA ILE A 438 -7.84 -20.10 7.50
C ILE A 438 -8.76 -18.89 7.36
N ILE A 439 -10.01 -19.10 6.97
CA ILE A 439 -10.99 -18.02 6.77
C ILE A 439 -11.22 -17.28 8.09
N GLY A 440 -11.41 -18.00 9.21
CA GLY A 440 -11.63 -17.37 10.52
C GLY A 440 -10.50 -16.40 10.92
N ALA A 441 -9.24 -16.80 10.75
CA ALA A 441 -8.10 -15.95 11.07
C ALA A 441 -8.02 -14.69 10.18
N ILE A 442 -8.24 -14.86 8.88
CA ILE A 442 -8.12 -13.76 7.91
C ILE A 442 -9.33 -12.83 7.98
N HIS A 443 -10.55 -13.36 7.99
CA HIS A 443 -11.79 -12.59 8.03
C HIS A 443 -11.88 -11.72 9.29
N LYS A 444 -11.40 -12.22 10.44
CA LYS A 444 -11.32 -11.40 11.66
C LYS A 444 -10.44 -10.17 11.49
N ALA A 445 -9.36 -10.28 10.71
CA ALA A 445 -8.40 -9.21 10.47
C ALA A 445 -8.79 -8.30 9.29
N PHE A 446 -9.60 -8.82 8.36
CA PHE A 446 -10.08 -8.16 7.14
C PHE A 446 -11.56 -8.53 6.88
N PRO A 447 -12.52 -7.91 7.61
CA PRO A 447 -13.94 -8.29 7.54
C PRO A 447 -14.61 -8.04 6.19
N GLU A 448 -14.09 -7.08 5.42
CA GLU A 448 -14.62 -6.69 4.11
C GLU A 448 -14.03 -7.49 2.95
N ASP A 449 -13.01 -8.31 3.20
CA ASP A 449 -12.39 -9.12 2.16
C ASP A 449 -13.29 -10.32 1.80
N GLU A 450 -13.34 -10.64 0.51
CA GLU A 450 -14.05 -11.81 -0.03
C GLU A 450 -13.22 -13.09 0.14
N PHE A 451 -13.86 -14.26 0.11
CA PHE A 451 -13.19 -15.56 0.21
C PHE A 451 -13.59 -16.52 -0.91
N VAL A 452 -12.61 -17.17 -1.51
CA VAL A 452 -12.82 -18.17 -2.56
C VAL A 452 -12.13 -19.46 -2.15
N GLY A 453 -12.89 -20.36 -1.52
CA GLY A 453 -12.46 -21.71 -1.15
C GLY A 453 -13.22 -22.78 -1.94
N GLU A 454 -12.68 -24.00 -1.96
CA GLU A 454 -13.30 -25.15 -2.65
C GLU A 454 -14.57 -25.64 -1.93
N GLU A 455 -14.54 -25.66 -0.60
CA GLU A 455 -15.49 -26.41 0.20
C GLU A 455 -16.77 -25.66 0.57
N ASP A 456 -17.88 -26.40 0.71
CA ASP A 456 -19.15 -25.93 1.28
C ASP A 456 -19.61 -26.80 2.45
N SER A 457 -20.43 -26.25 3.35
CA SER A 457 -20.76 -26.91 4.62
C SER A 457 -21.84 -28.01 4.52
N LYS A 458 -22.37 -28.31 3.32
CA LYS A 458 -23.55 -29.19 3.17
C LYS A 458 -23.32 -30.59 3.71
N ALA A 459 -22.13 -31.17 3.47
CA ALA A 459 -21.79 -32.50 3.96
C ALA A 459 -21.79 -32.56 5.50
N LEU A 460 -21.20 -31.55 6.15
CA LEU A 460 -21.18 -31.42 7.60
C LEU A 460 -22.58 -31.23 8.21
N ARG A 461 -23.45 -30.47 7.53
CA ARG A 461 -24.84 -30.27 7.98
C ARG A 461 -25.68 -31.55 7.86
N ALA A 462 -25.32 -32.45 6.96
CA ALA A 462 -26.02 -33.72 6.75
C ALA A 462 -25.51 -34.85 7.67
N ASP A 463 -24.29 -34.74 8.19
CA ASP A 463 -23.63 -35.77 9.00
C ASP A 463 -23.11 -35.21 10.33
N PRO A 464 -23.86 -35.40 11.44
CA PRO A 464 -23.46 -34.93 12.77
C PRO A 464 -22.15 -35.52 13.30
N GLU A 465 -21.79 -36.74 12.91
CA GLU A 465 -20.56 -37.39 13.37
C GLU A 465 -19.34 -36.77 12.66
N LEU A 466 -19.46 -36.55 11.35
CA LEU A 466 -18.46 -35.82 10.58
C LEU A 466 -18.28 -34.39 11.10
N LEU A 467 -19.37 -33.70 11.43
CA LEU A 467 -19.34 -32.36 12.04
C LEU A 467 -18.61 -32.36 13.39
N GLU A 468 -18.90 -33.33 14.26
CA GLU A 468 -18.22 -33.44 15.55
C GLU A 468 -16.71 -33.63 15.38
N ARG A 469 -16.30 -34.55 14.52
CA ARG A 469 -14.88 -34.84 14.27
C ARG A 469 -14.15 -33.65 13.65
N THR A 470 -14.81 -32.94 12.74
CA THR A 470 -14.28 -31.71 12.13
C THR A 470 -14.12 -30.60 13.17
N TRP A 471 -15.14 -30.41 14.02
CA TRP A 471 -15.11 -29.43 15.10
C TRP A 471 -14.01 -29.71 16.12
N GLU A 472 -13.87 -30.97 16.56
CA GLU A 472 -12.82 -31.38 17.49
C GLU A 472 -11.42 -31.09 16.91
N LEU A 473 -11.20 -31.39 15.63
CA LEU A 473 -9.92 -31.12 14.98
C LEU A 473 -9.65 -29.60 14.86
N ALA A 474 -10.64 -28.81 14.44
CA ALA A 474 -10.51 -27.37 14.29
C ALA A 474 -10.29 -26.66 15.64
N SER A 475 -11.10 -27.01 16.64
CA SER A 475 -11.10 -26.37 17.96
C SER A 475 -9.87 -26.70 18.82
N THR A 476 -9.23 -27.86 18.59
CA THR A 476 -8.03 -28.28 19.34
C THR A 476 -6.71 -27.98 18.63
N THR A 477 -6.73 -27.38 17.44
CA THR A 477 -5.50 -27.08 16.69
C THR A 477 -5.04 -25.65 16.91
N HIS A 478 -3.91 -25.50 17.60
CA HIS A 478 -3.26 -24.22 17.87
C HIS A 478 -1.76 -24.31 17.61
N LEU A 479 -1.13 -23.15 17.41
CA LEU A 479 0.32 -23.04 17.46
C LEU A 479 0.78 -23.08 18.93
N ASP A 480 1.91 -23.72 19.21
CA ASP A 480 2.49 -23.81 20.55
C ASP A 480 3.01 -22.44 21.05
N ASP A 481 3.32 -21.52 20.13
CA ASP A 481 3.73 -20.15 20.44
C ASP A 481 2.51 -19.26 20.74
N LYS A 482 2.40 -18.79 21.99
CA LYS A 482 1.23 -18.04 22.47
C LYS A 482 1.02 -16.72 21.74
N ASP A 483 2.09 -16.01 21.44
CA ASP A 483 2.01 -14.71 20.76
C ASP A 483 1.52 -14.86 19.32
N SER A 484 2.03 -15.87 18.61
CA SER A 484 1.53 -16.22 17.27
C SER A 484 0.11 -16.75 17.31
N ALA A 485 -0.23 -17.60 18.26
CA ALA A 485 -1.59 -18.14 18.42
C ALA A 485 -2.62 -17.05 18.72
N ALA A 486 -2.26 -16.04 19.54
CA ALA A 486 -3.13 -14.90 19.86
C ALA A 486 -3.50 -14.04 18.65
N LEU A 487 -2.70 -14.09 17.57
CA LEU A 487 -3.01 -13.39 16.31
C LEU A 487 -4.03 -14.13 15.44
N LEU A 488 -4.26 -15.42 15.70
CA LEU A 488 -5.09 -16.27 14.86
C LEU A 488 -6.45 -16.53 15.52
N TYR A 489 -7.49 -15.95 14.95
CA TYR A 489 -8.85 -16.28 15.34
C TYR A 489 -9.19 -17.74 15.01
N ALA A 490 -10.01 -18.36 15.84
CA ALA A 490 -10.58 -19.69 15.65
C ALA A 490 -12.09 -19.61 15.92
N PRO A 491 -12.93 -20.38 15.20
CA PRO A 491 -14.36 -20.40 15.44
C PRO A 491 -14.66 -20.84 16.88
N LYS A 492 -15.68 -20.25 17.49
CA LYS A 492 -16.11 -20.50 18.87
C LYS A 492 -17.27 -21.46 18.99
N SER A 493 -17.89 -21.81 17.86
CA SER A 493 -18.99 -22.78 17.80
C SER A 493 -18.99 -23.52 16.47
N LYS A 494 -19.68 -24.66 16.45
CA LYS A 494 -19.91 -25.43 15.22
C LYS A 494 -20.64 -24.62 14.15
N GLU A 495 -21.63 -23.82 14.53
CA GLU A 495 -22.36 -22.99 13.56
C GLU A 495 -21.45 -21.94 12.93
N GLU A 496 -20.63 -21.25 13.74
CA GLU A 496 -19.65 -20.30 13.21
C GLU A 496 -18.62 -20.99 12.30
N MET A 497 -18.20 -22.22 12.61
CA MET A 497 -17.33 -23.01 11.73
C MET A 497 -17.99 -23.27 10.37
N LEU A 498 -19.27 -23.65 10.35
CA LEU A 498 -20.05 -23.88 9.12
C LEU A 498 -20.19 -22.59 8.30
N ASP A 499 -20.49 -21.47 8.96
CA ASP A 499 -20.63 -20.16 8.31
C ASP A 499 -19.32 -19.69 7.66
N LEU A 500 -18.18 -19.91 8.33
CA LEU A 500 -16.86 -19.60 7.78
C LEU A 500 -16.54 -20.47 6.56
N ILE A 501 -16.88 -21.76 6.58
CA ILE A 501 -16.74 -22.64 5.40
C ILE A 501 -17.58 -22.09 4.24
N ASP A 502 -18.85 -21.76 4.49
CA ASP A 502 -19.77 -21.25 3.47
C ASP A 502 -19.40 -19.85 2.95
N LEU A 503 -18.61 -19.06 3.71
CA LEU A 503 -18.06 -17.80 3.22
C LEU A 503 -17.12 -18.05 2.02
N GLY A 504 -16.26 -19.05 2.11
CA GLY A 504 -15.37 -19.46 1.00
C GLY A 504 -16.12 -20.02 -0.21
N ALA A 505 -17.22 -20.74 0.01
CA ALA A 505 -18.04 -21.30 -1.06
C ALA A 505 -18.77 -20.23 -1.90
N ARG A 506 -19.11 -19.09 -1.28
CA ARG A 506 -19.95 -18.04 -1.88
C ARG A 506 -19.17 -16.94 -2.58
N GLY A 507 -17.97 -16.62 -2.11
CA GLY A 507 -17.20 -15.51 -2.66
C GLY A 507 -16.64 -15.76 -4.05
N LYS A 508 -16.15 -14.68 -4.66
CA LYS A 508 -15.60 -14.64 -6.02
C LYS A 508 -14.57 -13.52 -6.15
N CYS A 509 -13.60 -13.68 -7.04
CA CYS A 509 -12.72 -12.58 -7.42
C CYS A 509 -13.41 -11.68 -8.45
N SER A 510 -13.06 -10.39 -8.44
CA SER A 510 -13.47 -9.35 -9.38
C SER A 510 -12.40 -8.25 -9.51
N LEU A 511 -12.59 -7.33 -10.46
CA LEU A 511 -11.72 -6.15 -10.64
C LEU A 511 -11.87 -5.11 -9.52
N GLU A 512 -12.90 -5.23 -8.69
CA GLU A 512 -13.19 -4.30 -7.59
C GLU A 512 -13.07 -4.98 -6.23
N SER A 513 -12.86 -6.30 -6.19
CA SER A 513 -12.74 -7.07 -4.97
C SER A 513 -11.29 -7.16 -4.50
N ARG A 514 -11.16 -7.26 -3.18
CA ARG A 514 -10.01 -7.87 -2.52
C ARG A 514 -10.46 -9.21 -1.95
N ALA A 515 -9.87 -10.29 -2.43
CA ALA A 515 -10.33 -11.64 -2.17
C ALA A 515 -9.18 -12.57 -1.78
N TRP A 516 -9.41 -13.39 -0.77
CA TRP A 516 -8.51 -14.47 -0.37
C TRP A 516 -8.94 -15.78 -1.03
N VAL A 517 -8.06 -16.34 -1.84
CA VAL A 517 -8.24 -17.61 -2.54
C VAL A 517 -7.49 -18.68 -1.77
N LEU A 518 -8.14 -19.81 -1.49
CA LEU A 518 -7.54 -20.91 -0.74
C LEU A 518 -7.90 -22.27 -1.29
N ASP A 519 -6.96 -23.19 -1.16
CA ASP A 519 -7.15 -24.63 -1.31
C ASP A 519 -6.61 -25.29 -0.02
N PRO A 520 -7.49 -25.83 0.84
CA PRO A 520 -7.07 -26.35 2.13
C PRO A 520 -6.17 -27.60 2.03
N VAL A 521 -6.41 -28.46 1.03
CA VAL A 521 -5.61 -29.66 0.73
C VAL A 521 -5.51 -29.88 -0.79
N ASP A 522 -4.61 -29.13 -1.45
CA ASP A 522 -4.24 -29.40 -2.84
C ASP A 522 -3.42 -30.69 -2.91
N GLY A 523 -4.02 -31.71 -3.53
CA GLY A 523 -3.46 -33.05 -3.61
C GLY A 523 -4.18 -34.09 -2.75
N THR A 524 -5.50 -34.02 -2.68
CA THR A 524 -6.40 -34.95 -1.98
C THR A 524 -6.00 -36.44 -2.12
N ALA A 525 -5.67 -36.89 -3.34
CA ALA A 525 -5.34 -38.28 -3.63
C ALA A 525 -3.95 -38.71 -3.10
N THR A 526 -2.98 -37.80 -3.14
CA THR A 526 -1.62 -38.02 -2.63
C THR A 526 -1.55 -37.81 -1.11
N PHE A 527 -2.39 -36.94 -0.56
CA PHE A 527 -2.57 -36.77 0.88
C PHE A 527 -2.94 -38.09 1.57
N ILE A 528 -3.97 -38.82 1.10
CA ILE A 528 -4.37 -40.13 1.69
C ILE A 528 -3.23 -41.14 1.69
N GLN A 529 -2.33 -41.05 0.70
CA GLN A 529 -1.18 -41.94 0.55
C GLN A 529 0.03 -41.51 1.38
N GLY A 530 -0.05 -40.39 2.10
CA GLY A 530 1.08 -39.79 2.82
C GLY A 530 2.16 -39.22 1.88
N GLN A 531 1.80 -38.93 0.63
CA GLN A 531 2.67 -38.36 -0.41
C GLN A 531 2.63 -36.83 -0.38
N GLN A 532 3.06 -36.15 -1.44
CA GLN A 532 3.17 -34.70 -1.44
C GLN A 532 1.79 -34.03 -1.55
N TYR A 533 1.57 -32.95 -0.80
CA TYR A 533 0.37 -32.12 -0.85
C TYR A 533 0.69 -30.70 -0.36
N ALA A 534 -0.21 -29.75 -0.61
CA ALA A 534 -0.05 -28.37 -0.19
C ALA A 534 -1.32 -27.81 0.47
N VAL A 535 -1.11 -26.88 1.39
CA VAL A 535 -2.13 -25.96 1.90
C VAL A 535 -1.86 -24.61 1.25
N CYS A 536 -2.83 -24.08 0.52
CA CYS A 536 -2.68 -22.85 -0.25
C CYS A 536 -3.51 -21.70 0.31
N LEU A 537 -2.90 -20.52 0.37
CA LEU A 537 -3.59 -19.26 0.57
C LEU A 537 -2.95 -18.15 -0.29
N ALA A 538 -3.77 -17.42 -1.02
CA ALA A 538 -3.35 -16.30 -1.85
C ALA A 538 -4.29 -15.10 -1.67
N LEU A 539 -3.74 -13.89 -1.73
CA LEU A 539 -4.50 -12.65 -1.81
C LEU A 539 -4.53 -12.16 -3.25
N VAL A 540 -5.74 -11.97 -3.79
CA VAL A 540 -5.99 -11.37 -5.10
C VAL A 540 -6.71 -10.03 -4.88
N GLU A 541 -6.17 -8.96 -5.46
CA GLU A 541 -6.73 -7.61 -5.37
C GLU A 541 -6.78 -7.00 -6.77
N ASN A 542 -7.98 -6.58 -7.18
CA ASN A 542 -8.27 -6.02 -8.51
C ASN A 542 -7.82 -6.94 -9.66
N GLY A 543 -8.06 -8.25 -9.52
CA GLY A 543 -7.66 -9.26 -10.52
C GLY A 543 -6.19 -9.65 -10.52
N CYS A 544 -5.37 -9.10 -9.63
CA CYS A 544 -3.94 -9.36 -9.56
C CYS A 544 -3.55 -10.04 -8.24
N GLN A 545 -2.71 -11.06 -8.30
CA GLN A 545 -2.15 -11.70 -7.11
C GLN A 545 -1.20 -10.73 -6.38
N LYS A 546 -1.33 -10.64 -5.05
CA LYS A 546 -0.53 -9.75 -4.20
C LYS A 546 0.33 -10.50 -3.19
N VAL A 547 -0.22 -11.55 -2.60
CA VAL A 547 0.44 -12.42 -1.62
C VAL A 547 0.14 -13.86 -2.00
N GLY A 548 1.15 -14.73 -1.91
CA GLY A 548 1.00 -16.17 -2.09
C GLY A 548 1.73 -16.90 -0.99
N VAL A 549 1.07 -17.85 -0.32
CA VAL A 549 1.63 -18.68 0.74
C VAL A 549 1.22 -20.13 0.52
N LEU A 550 2.21 -20.99 0.34
CA LEU A 550 2.04 -22.43 0.22
C LEU A 550 2.72 -23.11 1.41
N GLY A 551 1.94 -23.79 2.24
CA GLY A 551 2.43 -24.72 3.23
C GLY A 551 2.57 -26.08 2.58
N CYS A 552 3.77 -26.64 2.54
CA CYS A 552 4.05 -27.93 1.92
C CYS A 552 4.54 -28.90 3.02
N PRO A 553 3.62 -29.57 3.74
CA PRO A 553 3.96 -30.23 5.01
C PRO A 553 4.85 -31.46 4.83
N ASN A 554 4.84 -32.04 3.63
CA ASN A 554 5.65 -33.20 3.27
C ASN A 554 6.85 -32.83 2.38
N LEU A 555 7.13 -31.52 2.17
CA LEU A 555 8.18 -31.09 1.26
C LEU A 555 9.56 -31.52 1.75
N ASN A 556 10.26 -32.26 0.89
CA ASN A 556 11.65 -32.67 1.09
C ASN A 556 12.50 -32.20 -0.09
N LEU A 557 13.51 -31.38 0.19
CA LEU A 557 14.40 -30.79 -0.81
C LEU A 557 15.79 -31.45 -0.85
N ALA A 558 16.04 -32.48 -0.04
CA ALA A 558 17.38 -33.07 0.11
C ALA A 558 17.95 -33.64 -1.21
N THR A 559 17.08 -34.11 -2.10
CA THR A 559 17.45 -34.71 -3.39
C THR A 559 17.53 -33.69 -4.53
N GLY A 560 17.23 -32.41 -4.28
CA GLY A 560 17.17 -31.35 -5.31
C GLY A 560 16.02 -31.46 -6.31
N ARG A 561 15.31 -32.60 -6.37
CA ARG A 561 14.13 -32.84 -7.19
C ARG A 561 12.97 -33.30 -6.32
N LEU A 562 11.78 -32.77 -6.57
CA LEU A 562 10.55 -33.17 -5.90
C LEU A 562 10.03 -34.47 -6.49
N ARG A 563 9.60 -35.37 -5.61
CA ARG A 563 8.95 -36.63 -5.96
C ARG A 563 7.83 -36.90 -4.96
N GLU A 564 6.75 -37.52 -5.43
CA GLU A 564 5.61 -37.88 -4.58
C GLU A 564 5.99 -38.81 -3.42
N ASP A 565 6.93 -39.73 -3.66
CA ASP A 565 7.35 -40.77 -2.71
C ASP A 565 8.47 -40.34 -1.75
N VAL A 566 9.15 -39.22 -2.04
CA VAL A 566 10.24 -38.68 -1.20
C VAL A 566 9.70 -37.52 -0.39
N VAL A 567 9.27 -37.81 0.83
CA VAL A 567 8.56 -36.87 1.71
C VAL A 567 9.31 -36.61 3.02
N ASP A 568 9.04 -35.48 3.64
CA ASP A 568 9.35 -35.22 5.05
C ASP A 568 8.27 -35.87 5.92
N ARG A 569 8.57 -37.04 6.51
CA ARG A 569 7.61 -37.80 7.32
C ARG A 569 7.50 -37.24 8.73
N ASP A 570 8.65 -37.07 9.38
CA ASP A 570 8.75 -36.76 10.81
C ASP A 570 8.69 -35.26 11.10
N GLY A 571 9.04 -34.42 10.12
CA GLY A 571 8.98 -32.97 10.22
C GLY A 571 7.68 -32.39 9.69
N TYR A 572 7.66 -31.06 9.57
CA TYR A 572 6.54 -30.28 9.07
C TYR A 572 6.82 -29.70 7.68
N GLY A 573 7.84 -30.17 6.96
CA GLY A 573 8.14 -29.72 5.61
C GLY A 573 8.58 -28.26 5.57
N SER A 574 8.03 -27.48 4.64
CA SER A 574 8.41 -26.07 4.46
C SER A 574 7.25 -25.22 3.97
N GLN A 575 7.33 -23.93 4.27
CA GLN A 575 6.44 -22.91 3.73
C GLN A 575 7.20 -22.11 2.69
N VAL A 576 6.59 -21.96 1.51
CA VAL A 576 7.08 -21.12 0.41
C VAL A 576 6.10 -19.97 0.22
N PHE A 577 6.59 -18.75 0.10
CA PHE A 577 5.73 -17.58 0.02
C PHE A 577 6.36 -16.45 -0.79
N ALA A 578 5.51 -15.55 -1.25
CA ALA A 578 5.87 -14.42 -2.10
C ALA A 578 4.93 -13.23 -1.85
N VAL A 579 5.47 -12.02 -2.06
CA VAL A 579 4.70 -10.79 -2.20
C VAL A 579 5.08 -10.19 -3.54
N ALA A 580 4.08 -9.76 -4.31
CA ALA A 580 4.30 -9.23 -5.65
C ALA A 580 5.37 -8.13 -5.68
N GLY A 581 6.40 -8.33 -6.50
CA GLY A 581 7.54 -7.42 -6.70
C GLY A 581 8.63 -7.47 -5.64
N GLN A 582 8.61 -8.43 -4.71
CA GLN A 582 9.58 -8.52 -3.62
C GLN A 582 10.42 -9.81 -3.62
N GLY A 583 10.18 -10.74 -4.56
CA GLY A 583 10.81 -12.05 -4.59
C GLY A 583 10.00 -13.13 -3.86
N ALA A 584 10.58 -14.32 -3.82
CA ALA A 584 10.01 -15.49 -3.14
C ALA A 584 10.98 -16.00 -2.07
N TRP A 585 10.43 -16.59 -1.02
CA TRP A 585 11.17 -17.08 0.12
C TRP A 585 10.67 -18.45 0.56
N ILE A 586 11.55 -19.16 1.25
CA ILE A 586 11.26 -20.46 1.86
C ILE A 586 11.67 -20.45 3.33
N ARG A 587 10.90 -21.13 4.17
CA ARG A 587 11.26 -21.40 5.56
C ARG A 587 10.82 -22.80 5.97
N LYS A 588 11.49 -23.40 6.95
CA LYS A 588 10.97 -24.59 7.63
C LYS A 588 9.71 -24.23 8.43
N MET A 589 8.72 -25.11 8.42
CA MET A 589 7.54 -24.99 9.28
C MET A 589 7.77 -25.72 10.60
N GLY A 590 6.99 -25.34 11.61
CA GLY A 590 6.98 -26.02 12.90
C GLY A 590 5.69 -25.76 13.65
N ARG A 591 5.66 -26.17 14.92
CA ARG A 591 4.49 -26.02 15.79
C ARG A 591 4.37 -24.63 16.43
N GLY A 592 5.47 -23.88 16.52
CA GLY A 592 5.55 -22.57 17.19
C GLY A 592 5.32 -21.39 16.25
N GLY A 593 6.06 -20.30 16.48
CA GLY A 593 6.07 -19.11 15.62
C GLY A 593 6.76 -19.34 14.27
N LEU A 594 6.78 -18.31 13.43
CA LEU A 594 7.45 -18.38 12.12
C LEU A 594 8.98 -18.37 12.30
N LEU A 595 9.65 -19.38 11.75
CA LEU A 595 11.10 -19.44 11.69
C LEU A 595 11.68 -18.43 10.68
N ALA A 596 12.99 -18.19 10.74
CA ALA A 596 13.69 -17.38 9.76
C ALA A 596 13.50 -17.95 8.34
N ALA A 597 13.38 -17.05 7.36
CA ALA A 597 13.19 -17.39 5.96
C ALA A 597 14.42 -17.05 5.13
N GLU A 598 14.63 -17.82 4.07
CA GLU A 598 15.70 -17.65 3.10
C GLU A 598 15.11 -17.25 1.75
N SER A 599 15.78 -16.33 1.04
CA SER A 599 15.37 -15.94 -0.31
C SER A 599 15.61 -17.08 -1.28
N ILE A 600 14.64 -17.35 -2.14
CA ILE A 600 14.79 -18.28 -3.26
C ILE A 600 15.47 -17.52 -4.40
N ALA A 601 16.54 -18.09 -4.96
CA ALA A 601 17.27 -17.47 -6.06
C ALA A 601 16.43 -17.40 -7.34
N GLN A 602 16.65 -16.38 -8.15
CA GLN A 602 16.07 -16.28 -9.50
C GLN A 602 16.41 -17.52 -10.34
N ARG A 603 15.47 -17.99 -11.15
CA ARG A 603 15.66 -19.16 -12.00
C ARG A 603 16.52 -18.81 -13.23
N PRO A 604 17.49 -19.67 -13.59
CA PRO A 604 18.29 -19.46 -14.79
C PRO A 604 17.43 -19.32 -16.05
N GLN A 605 17.86 -18.43 -16.94
CA GLN A 605 17.28 -18.30 -18.27
C GLN A 605 17.84 -19.41 -19.18
N ILE A 606 16.99 -19.98 -20.03
CA ILE A 606 17.33 -21.06 -20.97
C ILE A 606 16.93 -20.65 -22.39
N THR A 607 17.73 -21.04 -23.38
CA THR A 607 17.46 -20.70 -24.79
C THR A 607 17.47 -21.91 -25.72
N ASP A 608 18.12 -23.01 -25.34
CA ASP A 608 18.04 -24.29 -26.05
C ASP A 608 16.85 -25.11 -25.51
N PRO A 609 15.89 -25.55 -26.35
CA PRO A 609 14.80 -26.42 -25.91
C PRO A 609 15.27 -27.73 -25.29
N LYS A 610 16.50 -28.18 -25.55
CA LYS A 610 17.09 -29.37 -24.91
C LYS A 610 17.27 -29.20 -23.41
N ASP A 611 17.34 -27.97 -22.92
CA ASP A 611 17.46 -27.64 -21.50
C ASP A 611 16.10 -27.54 -20.80
N LEU A 612 14.98 -27.74 -21.52
CA LEU A 612 13.65 -27.82 -20.91
C LEU A 612 13.53 -29.07 -20.06
N ASP A 613 13.11 -28.88 -18.81
CA ASP A 613 12.80 -29.95 -17.87
C ASP A 613 11.37 -29.73 -17.37
N PHE A 614 10.47 -30.57 -17.85
CA PHE A 614 9.04 -30.43 -17.59
C PHE A 614 8.61 -31.09 -16.28
N VAL A 615 7.65 -30.45 -15.62
CA VAL A 615 6.77 -31.06 -14.63
C VAL A 615 5.36 -31.23 -15.21
N ASP A 616 4.74 -32.38 -14.97
CA ASP A 616 3.34 -32.65 -15.34
C ASP A 616 2.71 -33.63 -14.33
N CYS A 617 1.47 -34.07 -14.60
CA CYS A 617 0.82 -35.14 -13.85
C CYS A 617 0.28 -36.20 -14.81
N GLY A 618 0.87 -37.39 -14.81
CA GLY A 618 0.49 -38.48 -15.73
C GLY A 618 -0.93 -39.00 -15.50
N SER A 619 -1.40 -38.90 -14.25
CA SER A 619 -2.71 -39.37 -13.82
C SER A 619 -3.80 -38.30 -13.93
N ALA A 620 -3.46 -37.07 -14.35
CA ALA A 620 -4.43 -35.99 -14.45
C ALA A 620 -5.41 -36.21 -15.61
N THR A 621 -6.71 -36.17 -15.29
CA THR A 621 -7.80 -36.33 -16.27
C THR A 621 -8.12 -35.03 -17.02
N SER A 622 -7.70 -33.87 -16.49
CA SER A 622 -7.94 -32.56 -17.09
C SER A 622 -6.91 -32.16 -18.16
N SER A 623 -5.70 -32.72 -18.10
CA SER A 623 -4.58 -32.38 -19.01
C SER A 623 -4.45 -33.39 -20.15
N ASN A 624 -4.03 -32.92 -21.33
CA ASN A 624 -3.76 -33.71 -22.52
C ASN A 624 -2.24 -33.91 -22.68
N THR A 625 -1.71 -34.93 -22.00
CA THR A 625 -0.30 -35.29 -22.03
C THR A 625 0.18 -35.70 -23.43
N SER A 626 -0.70 -36.24 -24.28
CA SER A 626 -0.35 -36.58 -25.67
C SER A 626 -0.07 -35.34 -26.53
N LEU A 627 -0.82 -34.24 -26.32
CA LEU A 627 -0.53 -32.97 -26.98
C LEU A 627 0.73 -32.32 -26.43
N HIS A 628 0.95 -32.41 -25.11
CA HIS A 628 2.21 -31.95 -24.51
C HIS A 628 3.42 -32.68 -25.10
N ALA A 629 3.35 -34.01 -25.25
CA ALA A 629 4.39 -34.80 -25.91
C ALA A 629 4.69 -34.32 -27.35
N ARG A 630 3.64 -33.97 -28.12
CA ARG A 630 3.80 -33.41 -29.47
C ARG A 630 4.46 -32.04 -29.46
N VAL A 631 4.11 -31.18 -28.50
CA VAL A 631 4.77 -29.87 -28.30
C VAL A 631 6.24 -30.06 -27.97
N ALA A 632 6.57 -30.96 -27.05
CA ALA A 632 7.96 -31.28 -26.70
C ALA A 632 8.74 -31.80 -27.93
N ALA A 633 8.17 -32.72 -28.70
CA ALA A 633 8.76 -33.24 -29.92
C ALA A 633 9.00 -32.13 -30.97
N LYS A 634 8.02 -31.23 -31.15
CA LYS A 634 8.11 -30.09 -32.07
C LYS A 634 9.23 -29.11 -31.66
N LEU A 635 9.41 -28.89 -30.36
CA LEU A 635 10.48 -28.05 -29.82
C LEU A 635 11.86 -28.71 -29.88
N GLY A 636 11.93 -30.05 -30.01
CA GLY A 636 13.16 -30.82 -29.80
C GLY A 636 13.55 -30.92 -28.32
N ALA A 637 12.57 -30.80 -27.42
CA ALA A 637 12.74 -30.87 -25.98
C ALA A 637 12.70 -32.32 -25.46
N PRO A 638 13.32 -32.62 -24.30
CA PRO A 638 13.26 -33.94 -23.68
C PRO A 638 11.82 -34.36 -23.33
N TRP A 639 11.48 -35.62 -23.60
CA TRP A 639 10.21 -36.25 -23.22
C TRP A 639 10.40 -37.76 -22.97
N PRO A 640 9.73 -38.38 -21.98
CA PRO A 640 8.72 -37.83 -21.07
C PRO A 640 9.28 -36.80 -20.07
N TYR A 641 8.37 -36.01 -19.49
CA TYR A 641 8.69 -35.09 -18.39
C TYR A 641 9.38 -35.84 -17.24
N SER A 642 10.27 -35.16 -16.50
CA SER A 642 11.11 -35.82 -15.49
C SER A 642 10.52 -35.76 -14.07
N THR A 643 9.55 -34.87 -13.85
CA THR A 643 8.90 -34.66 -12.56
C THR A 643 7.39 -34.90 -12.71
N ASP A 644 6.85 -35.91 -12.00
CA ASP A 644 5.41 -36.20 -11.94
C ASP A 644 4.88 -35.79 -10.57
N LEU A 645 3.98 -34.81 -10.53
CA LEU A 645 3.37 -34.31 -9.30
C LEU A 645 1.86 -34.10 -9.48
N TRP A 646 1.08 -34.67 -8.56
CA TRP A 646 -0.37 -34.62 -8.57
C TRP A 646 -0.90 -33.23 -8.20
N ALA A 647 -0.47 -32.72 -7.04
CA ALA A 647 -0.87 -31.42 -6.51
C ALA A 647 -0.49 -30.28 -7.48
N ALA A 648 -1.45 -29.42 -7.81
CA ALA A 648 -1.23 -28.33 -8.77
C ALA A 648 -0.20 -27.30 -8.26
N GLN A 649 -0.32 -26.91 -6.99
CA GLN A 649 0.54 -25.95 -6.32
C GLN A 649 2.00 -26.44 -6.25
N LEU A 650 2.21 -27.74 -6.03
CA LEU A 650 3.57 -28.28 -5.94
C LEU A 650 4.32 -28.32 -7.25
N ARG A 651 3.63 -28.25 -8.40
CA ARG A 651 4.29 -28.09 -9.70
C ARG A 651 4.95 -26.71 -9.82
N TYR A 652 4.33 -25.67 -9.28
CA TYR A 652 4.97 -24.35 -9.17
C TYR A 652 6.14 -24.37 -8.19
N ILE A 653 6.00 -25.06 -7.05
CA ILE A 653 7.10 -25.20 -6.09
C ILE A 653 8.29 -25.94 -6.70
N ALA A 654 8.05 -27.02 -7.46
CA ALA A 654 9.10 -27.76 -8.15
C ALA A 654 9.93 -26.86 -9.08
N ILE A 655 9.26 -25.95 -9.80
CA ILE A 655 9.93 -24.93 -10.63
C ILE A 655 10.66 -23.92 -9.74
N ALA A 656 9.99 -23.39 -8.71
CA ALA A 656 10.54 -22.33 -7.86
C ALA A 656 11.83 -22.74 -7.15
N VAL A 657 11.89 -23.97 -6.64
CA VAL A 657 13.10 -24.50 -5.97
C VAL A 657 14.14 -25.04 -6.95
N GLY A 658 13.81 -25.15 -8.25
CA GLY A 658 14.74 -25.59 -9.31
C GLY A 658 14.84 -27.09 -9.52
N GLY A 659 13.83 -27.86 -9.09
CA GLY A 659 13.74 -29.29 -9.41
C GLY A 659 13.40 -29.57 -10.88
N CYS A 660 12.77 -28.59 -11.54
CA CYS A 660 12.46 -28.56 -12.98
C CYS A 660 12.35 -27.08 -13.42
N ASN A 661 12.01 -26.80 -14.68
CA ASN A 661 11.96 -25.42 -15.18
C ASN A 661 10.74 -25.05 -16.04
N ALA A 662 9.90 -26.01 -16.44
CA ALA A 662 8.73 -25.70 -17.25
C ALA A 662 7.49 -26.55 -16.93
N LEU A 663 6.30 -25.97 -17.14
CA LEU A 663 5.00 -26.64 -17.09
C LEU A 663 4.18 -26.20 -18.29
N ILE A 664 3.54 -27.15 -18.98
CA ILE A 664 2.54 -26.87 -20.02
C ILE A 664 1.28 -27.67 -19.69
N LYS A 665 0.19 -26.98 -19.37
CA LYS A 665 -1.13 -27.58 -19.13
C LYS A 665 -2.01 -27.34 -20.34
N ILE A 666 -2.20 -28.37 -21.16
CA ILE A 666 -3.13 -28.34 -22.31
C ILE A 666 -4.44 -29.04 -21.91
N PRO A 667 -5.59 -28.34 -21.82
CA PRO A 667 -6.83 -28.99 -21.41
C PRO A 667 -7.32 -30.02 -22.43
N ARG A 668 -7.87 -31.15 -21.97
CA ARG A 668 -8.51 -32.14 -22.87
C ARG A 668 -9.77 -31.63 -23.56
N LYS A 669 -10.52 -30.73 -22.89
CA LYS A 669 -11.77 -30.16 -23.40
C LYS A 669 -11.58 -28.65 -23.60
N ALA A 670 -12.02 -28.12 -24.74
CA ALA A 670 -11.96 -26.69 -25.03
C ALA A 670 -12.76 -25.83 -24.02
N SER A 671 -13.84 -26.39 -23.46
CA SER A 671 -14.68 -25.73 -22.45
C SER A 671 -14.10 -25.74 -21.04
N TYR A 672 -13.04 -26.52 -20.77
CA TYR A 672 -12.46 -26.58 -19.43
C TYR A 672 -11.73 -25.29 -19.09
N ARG A 673 -11.91 -24.82 -17.85
CA ARG A 673 -11.16 -23.75 -17.22
C ARG A 673 -10.75 -24.21 -15.84
N SER A 674 -9.50 -23.96 -15.47
CA SER A 674 -9.00 -24.31 -14.14
C SER A 674 -9.73 -23.52 -13.05
N LYS A 675 -9.82 -24.12 -11.87
CA LYS A 675 -10.21 -23.37 -10.67
C LYS A 675 -9.10 -22.42 -10.30
N ILE A 676 -9.45 -21.29 -9.68
CA ILE A 676 -8.47 -20.28 -9.30
C ILE A 676 -7.60 -20.76 -8.12
N TRP A 677 -8.16 -21.53 -7.20
CA TRP A 677 -7.47 -22.03 -6.01
C TRP A 677 -6.38 -23.08 -6.29
N ASP A 678 -6.49 -23.83 -7.39
CA ASP A 678 -5.43 -24.74 -7.87
C ASP A 678 -4.12 -24.02 -8.27
N HIS A 679 -4.17 -22.70 -8.51
CA HIS A 679 -3.11 -21.98 -9.21
C HIS A 679 -2.69 -20.67 -8.53
N ALA A 680 -3.62 -19.94 -7.93
CA ALA A 680 -3.31 -18.70 -7.23
C ALA A 680 -2.31 -18.98 -6.09
N GLY A 681 -1.37 -18.07 -5.87
CA GLY A 681 -0.27 -18.27 -4.92
C GLY A 681 0.92 -18.97 -5.57
N GLY A 682 0.74 -20.17 -6.12
CA GLY A 682 1.79 -20.89 -6.86
C GLY A 682 2.26 -20.13 -8.10
N MET A 683 1.34 -19.56 -8.88
CA MET A 683 1.68 -18.69 -10.01
C MET A 683 2.54 -17.50 -9.56
N LEU A 684 2.11 -16.77 -8.52
CA LEU A 684 2.86 -15.63 -7.99
C LEU A 684 4.27 -16.04 -7.53
N ILE A 685 4.38 -17.15 -6.79
CA ILE A 685 5.69 -17.66 -6.32
C ILE A 685 6.61 -17.97 -7.51
N ALA A 686 6.09 -18.58 -8.59
CA ALA A 686 6.86 -18.84 -9.79
C ALA A 686 7.29 -17.55 -10.51
N GLU A 687 6.40 -16.56 -10.60
CA GLU A 687 6.70 -15.24 -11.19
C GLU A 687 7.79 -14.50 -10.41
N GLU A 688 7.73 -14.53 -9.09
CA GLU A 688 8.71 -13.85 -8.23
C GLU A 688 10.12 -14.47 -8.27
N VAL A 689 10.26 -15.71 -8.75
CA VAL A 689 11.58 -16.31 -9.05
C VAL A 689 12.01 -16.12 -10.51
N GLY A 690 11.33 -15.26 -11.27
CA GLY A 690 11.74 -14.85 -12.62
C GLY A 690 11.22 -15.74 -13.74
N VAL A 691 10.18 -16.54 -13.48
CA VAL A 691 9.53 -17.39 -14.48
C VAL A 691 8.28 -16.68 -15.02
N LYS A 692 7.92 -16.91 -16.27
CA LYS A 692 6.73 -16.28 -16.88
C LYS A 692 5.56 -17.26 -16.86
N VAL A 693 4.39 -16.77 -16.46
CA VAL A 693 3.12 -17.52 -16.45
C VAL A 693 2.13 -16.90 -17.44
N THR A 694 1.60 -17.70 -18.35
CA THR A 694 0.59 -17.24 -19.34
C THR A 694 -0.41 -18.33 -19.69
N ASP A 695 -1.47 -17.98 -20.41
CA ASP A 695 -2.31 -18.95 -21.13
C ASP A 695 -1.56 -19.58 -22.33
N LEU A 696 -2.20 -20.53 -23.03
CA LEU A 696 -1.59 -21.16 -24.22
C LEU A 696 -1.36 -20.20 -25.40
N ALA A 697 -1.98 -19.02 -25.40
CA ALA A 697 -1.81 -17.99 -26.43
C ALA A 697 -0.69 -16.99 -26.10
N GLY A 698 -0.17 -17.01 -24.87
CA GLY A 698 0.87 -16.12 -24.35
C GLY A 698 0.32 -14.88 -23.63
N ASN A 699 -0.97 -14.84 -23.32
CA ASN A 699 -1.60 -13.73 -22.60
C ASN A 699 -1.40 -13.88 -21.07
N PRO A 700 -1.30 -12.76 -20.33
CA PRO A 700 -1.28 -12.79 -18.88
C PRO A 700 -2.53 -13.47 -18.29
N VAL A 701 -2.39 -14.06 -17.11
CA VAL A 701 -3.51 -14.70 -16.40
C VAL A 701 -4.31 -13.64 -15.65
N ASP A 702 -5.59 -13.52 -15.96
CA ASP A 702 -6.53 -12.65 -15.25
C ASP A 702 -7.26 -13.43 -14.13
N CYS A 703 -7.03 -13.03 -12.89
CA CYS A 703 -7.66 -13.63 -11.71
C CYS A 703 -8.99 -12.95 -11.32
N SER A 704 -9.51 -11.99 -12.09
CA SER A 704 -10.74 -11.25 -11.75
C SER A 704 -12.04 -11.94 -12.18
N LEU A 705 -11.97 -13.06 -12.91
CA LEU A 705 -13.14 -13.65 -13.58
C LEU A 705 -13.87 -14.69 -12.72
N GLY A 706 -14.10 -14.35 -11.45
CA GLY A 706 -14.90 -15.12 -10.52
C GLY A 706 -14.13 -16.22 -9.79
N ARG A 707 -14.62 -17.46 -9.87
CA ARG A 707 -14.11 -18.65 -9.16
C ARG A 707 -13.20 -19.54 -10.03
N THR A 708 -13.01 -19.16 -11.29
CA THR A 708 -12.22 -19.90 -12.28
C THR A 708 -11.32 -18.93 -13.02
N LEU A 709 -10.23 -19.43 -13.61
CA LEU A 709 -9.43 -18.66 -14.56
C LEU A 709 -10.14 -18.61 -15.93
N ALA A 710 -11.34 -18.01 -16.00
CA ALA A 710 -12.23 -18.13 -17.14
C ALA A 710 -11.64 -17.59 -18.45
N GLY A 711 -10.83 -16.54 -18.36
CA GLY A 711 -10.11 -15.93 -19.48
C GLY A 711 -8.84 -16.70 -19.89
N CYS A 712 -8.41 -17.69 -19.11
CA CYS A 712 -7.15 -18.42 -19.32
C CYS A 712 -7.44 -19.83 -19.85
N TYR A 713 -7.15 -20.07 -21.13
CA TYR A 713 -7.24 -21.42 -21.71
C TYR A 713 -5.89 -22.13 -21.64
N GLY A 714 -5.82 -23.15 -20.79
CA GLY A 714 -4.57 -23.86 -20.49
C GLY A 714 -3.54 -22.95 -19.82
N MET A 715 -2.30 -23.42 -19.71
CA MET A 715 -1.26 -22.62 -19.04
C MET A 715 0.15 -23.02 -19.47
N ILE A 716 1.03 -22.03 -19.58
CA ILE A 716 2.47 -22.19 -19.78
C ILE A 716 3.18 -21.48 -18.64
N VAL A 717 4.11 -22.20 -18.00
CA VAL A 717 5.04 -21.65 -17.00
C VAL A 717 6.44 -22.00 -17.48
N ALA A 718 7.26 -21.00 -17.83
CA ALA A 718 8.61 -21.23 -18.34
C ALA A 718 9.49 -19.97 -18.24
N PRO A 719 10.83 -20.07 -18.30
CA PRO A 719 11.71 -18.91 -18.32
C PRO A 719 11.37 -17.97 -19.49
N PRO A 720 11.34 -16.63 -19.27
CA PRO A 720 11.02 -15.64 -20.30
C PRO A 720 11.79 -15.82 -21.62
N SER A 721 13.06 -16.23 -21.51
CA SER A 721 14.00 -16.49 -22.60
C SER A 721 13.57 -17.55 -23.63
N ILE A 722 12.79 -18.56 -23.22
CA ILE A 722 12.29 -19.64 -24.11
C ILE A 722 10.77 -19.58 -24.32
N HIS A 723 10.06 -18.89 -23.44
CA HIS A 723 8.59 -18.87 -23.37
C HIS A 723 7.90 -18.63 -24.72
N ARG A 724 8.37 -17.67 -25.52
CA ARG A 724 7.77 -17.36 -26.83
C ARG A 724 7.80 -18.55 -27.78
N ARG A 725 8.89 -19.31 -27.81
CA ARG A 725 9.04 -20.51 -28.65
C ARG A 725 8.07 -21.60 -28.22
N ILE A 726 7.85 -21.75 -26.92
CA ILE A 726 6.85 -22.70 -26.39
C ILE A 726 5.44 -22.31 -26.85
N VAL A 727 5.06 -21.03 -26.73
CA VAL A 727 3.76 -20.52 -27.21
C VAL A 727 3.56 -20.79 -28.71
N GLU A 728 4.58 -20.53 -29.52
CA GLU A 728 4.53 -20.78 -30.97
C GLU A 728 4.36 -22.28 -31.27
N ALA A 729 5.11 -23.16 -30.62
CA ALA A 729 4.98 -24.61 -30.77
C ALA A 729 3.60 -25.14 -30.32
N VAL A 730 3.05 -24.61 -29.23
CA VAL A 730 1.70 -24.94 -28.77
C VAL A 730 0.65 -24.54 -29.82
N LYS A 731 0.74 -23.32 -30.37
CA LYS A 731 -0.19 -22.84 -31.40
C LYS A 731 -0.17 -23.73 -32.64
N GLU A 732 1.01 -24.10 -33.13
CA GLU A 732 1.15 -25.00 -34.28
C GLU A 732 0.55 -26.38 -34.01
N VAL A 733 0.88 -27.01 -32.89
CA VAL A 733 0.36 -28.34 -32.53
C VAL A 733 -1.16 -28.35 -32.36
N MET A 734 -1.73 -27.25 -31.86
CA MET A 734 -3.17 -27.08 -31.72
C MET A 734 -3.88 -26.86 -33.06
N GLN A 735 -3.27 -26.12 -34.00
CA GLN A 735 -3.81 -25.92 -35.35
C GLN A 735 -3.78 -27.22 -36.18
N GLU A 736 -2.78 -28.08 -35.97
CA GLU A 736 -2.71 -29.40 -36.62
C GLU A 736 -3.82 -30.37 -36.15
N GLN A 737 -4.62 -30.02 -35.13
CA GLN A 737 -5.76 -30.82 -34.64
C GLN A 737 -7.13 -30.33 -35.10
N SER A 738 -7.24 -29.06 -35.51
CA SER A 738 -8.46 -28.44 -36.06
C SER A 738 -8.57 -28.71 -37.55
#